data_AF-A0A3M7S1S2-F1
#
_entry.id   AF-A0A3M7S1S2-F1
#
_cell.length_a   1.000
_cell.length_b   1.000
_cell.length_c   1.000
_cell.angle_alpha   90.00
_cell.angle_beta   90.00
_cell.angle_gamma   90.00
#
_symmetry.space_group_name_H-M   'P 1'
#
loop_
_entity.id
_entity.type
_entity.pdbx_description
1 polymer ?
#
loop_
_entity_poly.entity_id
_entity_poly.type
_entity_poly.pdbx_seq_one_letter_code
_entity_poly.pdbx_strand_id
1 'polypeptide(L)'
;MSHSTTTDLEEINQILNKELNSLFKYLQGVCHIWDLHEIGLVKKERALQELLQDCRRDHDNENQKKEEKLDSILDQMRESSNEKDLKNVSQQLDVIKNGYFTFRDSQMELLKQYPIMVKDELDKYEEALFKFFSITKDLAQQEMAQDQNELETFRSILKEVLSTERGNKFYIMMRSSTTPEDDLVENDILNLDELIPNTKQDFLNEIRNKNYLKNSFIPLEIFKEIKNSIRMNFLNHLENWIDEANLRSNTIVAAKSAEIDKELELRIHLHEPRIKRVEMDVHNVRAAELIMHEERVERHCAGVQEAIDNMQKQFLSLQQNLIDKANQNKSAVLNLEIAFNNATKSLRLTNLQDQLNKQKDRHIDDVKTTLRNFRAKFDDTLSFLRNSNAKFRFSFNVFSDGGNFSAEEIDLHKRKLEKMALLIDNNETSMLKEMEKLEKKHLDEAIKVMTQFQEKFKYNLIDLQFIEKIGRWLNNTQIKIKSSVNESNASAKELNSLIEEFDVWIDACKHPNLDKKNVSPKDLIEFFEKINKQIYDRAVFLKCFKEETQVPLRFTKVEKLTETDAKYEEAEKEKSESPVNKQEKKTSDKKSKTRKTANLVVPETPEQDQRSVITKSKSNILMTTSMLKSGSKVAISDDPALDIMKTILNNCQFY
;
A
#
# COMPACT_ATOMS: atom_id res chain seq x y z
N MET A 1 -77.07 -107.34 23.82
CA MET A 1 -75.72 -107.01 24.33
C MET A 1 -75.06 -105.92 23.48
N SER A 2 -74.76 -106.18 22.19
CA SER A 2 -74.04 -105.25 21.29
C SER A 2 -74.51 -103.78 21.28
N HIS A 3 -75.83 -103.50 21.25
CA HIS A 3 -76.29 -102.09 21.29
C HIS A 3 -75.91 -101.38 22.60
N SER A 4 -76.15 -101.99 23.76
CA SER A 4 -75.80 -101.39 25.07
C SER A 4 -74.31 -101.09 25.16
N THR A 5 -73.45 -102.00 24.67
CA THR A 5 -72.00 -101.78 24.67
C THR A 5 -71.57 -100.61 23.77
N THR A 6 -72.30 -100.34 22.69
CA THR A 6 -72.04 -99.18 21.81
C THR A 6 -72.48 -97.88 22.47
N THR A 7 -73.68 -97.82 23.04
CA THR A 7 -74.19 -96.62 23.72
C THR A 7 -73.34 -96.27 24.95
N ASP A 8 -72.95 -97.26 25.77
CA ASP A 8 -72.01 -97.08 26.89
C ASP A 8 -70.70 -96.41 26.42
N LEU A 9 -70.14 -96.86 25.29
CA LEU A 9 -68.91 -96.31 24.72
C LEU A 9 -69.09 -94.91 24.14
N GLU A 10 -70.21 -94.63 23.48
CA GLU A 10 -70.52 -93.32 22.90
C GLU A 10 -70.70 -92.26 23.99
N GLU A 11 -71.36 -92.58 25.11
CA GLU A 11 -71.51 -91.65 26.24
C GLU A 11 -70.19 -91.40 26.98
N ILE A 12 -69.36 -92.43 27.20
CA ILE A 12 -67.99 -92.25 27.72
C ILE A 12 -67.18 -91.34 26.79
N ASN A 13 -67.25 -91.56 25.48
CA ASN A 13 -66.51 -90.77 24.50
C ASN A 13 -66.99 -89.30 24.48
N GLN A 14 -68.30 -89.04 24.63
CA GLN A 14 -68.82 -87.67 24.79
C GLN A 14 -68.31 -86.99 26.08
N ILE A 15 -68.28 -87.71 27.21
CA ILE A 15 -67.76 -87.19 28.49
C ILE A 15 -66.26 -86.89 28.37
N LEU A 16 -65.46 -87.83 27.85
CA LEU A 16 -64.02 -87.65 27.69
C LEU A 16 -63.68 -86.53 26.71
N ASN A 17 -64.42 -86.37 25.60
CA ASN A 17 -64.25 -85.22 24.71
C ASN A 17 -64.62 -83.90 25.38
N LYS A 18 -65.64 -83.86 26.26
CA LYS A 18 -65.97 -82.63 27.01
C LYS A 18 -64.81 -82.25 27.94
N GLU A 19 -64.26 -83.20 28.69
CA GLU A 19 -63.17 -82.93 29.63
C GLU A 19 -61.82 -82.64 28.94
N LEU A 20 -61.52 -83.31 27.83
CA LEU A 20 -60.37 -82.97 26.98
C LEU A 20 -60.50 -81.55 26.40
N ASN A 21 -61.67 -81.16 25.91
CA ASN A 21 -61.91 -79.80 25.43
C ASN A 21 -61.87 -78.77 26.58
N SER A 22 -62.37 -79.09 27.77
CA SER A 22 -62.27 -78.23 28.95
C SER A 22 -60.81 -78.06 29.41
N LEU A 23 -60.02 -79.13 29.41
CA LEU A 23 -58.59 -79.11 29.70
C LEU A 23 -57.81 -78.31 28.65
N PHE A 24 -58.15 -78.48 27.36
CA PHE A 24 -57.54 -77.71 26.27
C PHE A 24 -57.86 -76.21 26.39
N LYS A 25 -59.13 -75.83 26.59
CA LYS A 25 -59.53 -74.42 26.84
C LYS A 25 -58.82 -73.84 28.06
N TYR A 26 -58.71 -74.62 29.15
CA TYR A 26 -58.01 -74.19 30.37
C TYR A 26 -56.53 -73.91 30.11
N LEU A 27 -55.81 -74.82 29.45
CA LEU A 27 -54.40 -74.61 29.09
C LEU A 27 -54.23 -73.44 28.11
N GLN A 28 -55.06 -73.37 27.07
CA GLN A 28 -55.06 -72.30 26.08
C GLN A 28 -55.29 -70.92 26.72
N GLY A 29 -56.17 -70.83 27.73
CA GLY A 29 -56.42 -69.61 28.49
C GLY A 29 -55.19 -69.11 29.25
N VAL A 30 -54.47 -69.99 29.96
CA VAL A 30 -53.24 -69.58 30.67
C VAL A 30 -52.11 -69.23 29.70
N CYS A 31 -51.93 -70.02 28.63
CA CYS A 31 -50.95 -69.70 27.59
C CYS A 31 -51.22 -68.34 26.94
N HIS A 32 -52.48 -67.99 26.69
CA HIS A 32 -52.83 -66.68 26.15
C HIS A 32 -52.47 -65.52 27.11
N ILE A 33 -52.59 -65.73 28.42
CA ILE A 33 -52.17 -64.73 29.43
C ILE A 33 -50.65 -64.54 29.41
N TRP A 34 -49.87 -65.62 29.22
CA TRP A 34 -48.42 -65.52 28.98
C TRP A 34 -48.11 -64.76 27.68
N ASP A 35 -48.75 -65.13 26.55
CA ASP A 35 -48.51 -64.49 25.24
C ASP A 35 -48.79 -62.98 25.31
N LEU A 36 -49.86 -62.57 25.98
CA LEU A 36 -50.21 -61.17 26.21
C LEU A 36 -49.16 -60.44 27.07
N HIS A 37 -48.62 -61.10 28.09
CA HIS A 37 -47.55 -60.56 28.95
C HIS A 37 -46.22 -60.40 28.19
N GLU A 38 -45.82 -61.39 27.39
CA GLU A 38 -44.60 -61.31 26.57
C GLU A 38 -44.71 -60.16 25.54
N ILE A 39 -45.86 -60.04 24.88
CA ILE A 39 -46.20 -58.89 24.02
C ILE A 39 -46.20 -57.58 24.82
N GLY A 40 -46.64 -57.60 26.08
CA GLY A 40 -46.61 -56.47 27.01
C GLY A 40 -45.18 -55.98 27.28
N LEU A 41 -44.26 -56.87 27.65
CA LEU A 41 -42.85 -56.55 27.87
C LEU A 41 -42.18 -56.01 26.60
N VAL A 42 -42.43 -56.61 25.43
CA VAL A 42 -41.90 -56.11 24.15
C VAL A 42 -42.42 -54.68 23.85
N LYS A 43 -43.67 -54.36 24.20
CA LYS A 43 -44.19 -52.99 24.11
C LYS A 43 -43.49 -52.04 25.09
N LYS A 44 -43.16 -52.46 26.31
CA LYS A 44 -42.40 -51.63 27.27
C LYS A 44 -40.97 -51.37 26.80
N GLU A 45 -40.27 -52.37 26.29
CA GLU A 45 -38.92 -52.19 25.74
C GLU A 45 -38.94 -51.27 24.52
N ARG A 46 -39.92 -51.43 23.63
CA ARG A 46 -40.12 -50.54 22.49
C ARG A 46 -40.42 -49.10 22.90
N ALA A 47 -41.29 -48.88 23.90
CA ALA A 47 -41.61 -47.54 24.39
C ALA A 47 -40.37 -46.83 24.97
N LEU A 48 -39.50 -47.56 25.67
CA LEU A 48 -38.19 -47.02 26.09
C LEU A 48 -37.33 -46.64 24.88
N GLN A 49 -37.22 -47.50 23.87
CA GLN A 49 -36.42 -47.21 22.67
C GLN A 49 -36.93 -45.97 21.92
N GLU A 50 -38.25 -45.78 21.83
CA GLU A 50 -38.87 -44.60 21.22
C GLU A 50 -38.58 -43.33 22.05
N LEU A 51 -38.73 -43.36 23.38
CA LEU A 51 -38.37 -42.24 24.28
C LEU A 51 -36.87 -41.84 24.20
N LEU A 52 -35.97 -42.82 24.17
CA LEU A 52 -34.53 -42.56 24.05
C LEU A 52 -34.17 -41.98 22.67
N GLN A 53 -34.86 -42.38 21.60
CA GLN A 53 -34.70 -41.83 20.25
C GLN A 53 -35.25 -40.40 20.14
N ASP A 54 -36.41 -40.12 20.73
CA ASP A 54 -37.00 -38.77 20.77
C ASP A 54 -36.07 -37.80 21.51
N CYS A 55 -35.62 -38.16 22.71
CA CYS A 55 -34.66 -37.36 23.50
C CYS A 55 -33.33 -37.14 22.75
N ARG A 56 -32.86 -38.13 21.97
CA ARG A 56 -31.67 -37.98 21.11
C ARG A 56 -31.90 -36.99 19.97
N ARG A 57 -33.02 -37.13 19.23
CA ARG A 57 -33.38 -36.21 18.14
C ARG A 57 -33.48 -34.77 18.65
N ASP A 58 -34.09 -34.56 19.82
CA ASP A 58 -34.31 -33.24 20.37
C ASP A 58 -32.99 -32.61 20.88
N HIS A 59 -32.10 -33.41 21.48
CA HIS A 59 -30.74 -32.98 21.80
C HIS A 59 -29.91 -32.66 20.56
N ASP A 60 -29.90 -33.52 19.54
CA ASP A 60 -29.08 -33.30 18.34
C ASP A 60 -29.63 -32.09 17.53
N ASN A 61 -30.95 -31.84 17.55
CA ASN A 61 -31.58 -30.59 17.06
C ASN A 61 -31.15 -29.33 17.84
N GLU A 62 -30.97 -29.42 19.16
CA GLU A 62 -30.40 -28.32 19.95
C GLU A 62 -28.90 -28.15 19.70
N ASN A 63 -28.15 -29.25 19.58
CA ASN A 63 -26.72 -29.21 19.32
C ASN A 63 -26.45 -28.56 17.96
N GLN A 64 -27.19 -28.93 16.92
CA GLN A 64 -27.11 -28.31 15.60
C GLN A 64 -27.21 -26.77 15.68
N LYS A 65 -28.17 -26.22 16.44
CA LYS A 65 -28.29 -24.76 16.65
C LYS A 65 -27.12 -24.15 17.43
N LYS A 66 -26.51 -24.92 18.34
CA LYS A 66 -25.32 -24.51 19.11
C LYS A 66 -24.05 -24.54 18.23
N GLU A 67 -23.98 -25.45 17.26
CA GLU A 67 -22.92 -25.51 16.24
C GLU A 67 -23.09 -24.40 15.19
N GLU A 68 -24.28 -24.18 14.64
CA GLU A 68 -24.59 -23.05 13.73
C GLU A 68 -24.21 -21.69 14.34
N LYS A 69 -24.49 -21.51 15.64
CA LYS A 69 -24.06 -20.32 16.38
C LYS A 69 -22.54 -20.26 16.55
N LEU A 70 -21.85 -21.40 16.70
CA LEU A 70 -20.39 -21.44 16.75
C LEU A 70 -19.78 -21.07 15.40
N ASP A 71 -20.28 -21.63 14.30
CA ASP A 71 -19.83 -21.30 12.94
C ASP A 71 -20.01 -19.81 12.65
N SER A 72 -21.15 -19.22 13.02
CA SER A 72 -21.38 -17.77 12.93
C SER A 72 -20.38 -16.92 13.74
N ILE A 73 -19.86 -17.43 14.88
CA ILE A 73 -18.82 -16.75 15.66
C ILE A 73 -17.44 -16.97 15.02
N LEU A 74 -17.19 -18.14 14.41
CA LEU A 74 -15.95 -18.43 13.69
C LEU A 74 -15.80 -17.61 12.42
N ASP A 75 -16.89 -17.35 11.69
CA ASP A 75 -16.88 -16.45 10.53
C ASP A 75 -16.72 -14.99 10.93
N GLN A 76 -17.40 -14.53 11.99
CA GLN A 76 -17.13 -13.21 12.59
C GLN A 76 -15.65 -13.06 12.99
N MET A 77 -15.07 -14.11 13.58
CA MET A 77 -13.67 -14.14 13.98
C MET A 77 -12.69 -14.11 12.80
N ARG A 78 -13.03 -14.77 11.67
CA ARG A 78 -12.28 -14.68 10.39
C ARG A 78 -12.32 -13.28 9.79
N GLU A 79 -13.46 -12.60 9.88
CA GLU A 79 -13.64 -11.24 9.35
C GLU A 79 -13.25 -10.13 10.34
N SER A 80 -12.87 -10.48 11.58
CA SER A 80 -12.63 -9.52 12.65
C SER A 80 -11.41 -8.63 12.42
N SER A 81 -11.47 -7.43 12.99
CA SER A 81 -10.39 -6.44 13.07
C SER A 81 -9.63 -6.49 14.40
N ASN A 82 -10.05 -7.34 15.35
CA ASN A 82 -9.60 -7.29 16.74
C ASN A 82 -9.66 -8.64 17.48
N GLU A 83 -8.68 -8.87 18.35
CA GLU A 83 -8.28 -10.17 18.94
C GLU A 83 -9.26 -10.77 19.98
N LYS A 84 -10.49 -10.25 20.12
CA LYS A 84 -11.34 -10.55 21.30
C LYS A 84 -12.21 -11.80 21.18
N ASP A 85 -12.34 -12.37 19.99
CA ASP A 85 -13.37 -13.39 19.71
C ASP A 85 -13.02 -14.82 20.15
N LEU A 86 -11.75 -15.14 20.39
CA LEU A 86 -11.35 -16.47 20.88
C LEU A 86 -12.04 -16.82 22.22
N LYS A 87 -12.31 -15.81 23.05
CA LYS A 87 -13.07 -15.98 24.29
C LYS A 87 -14.55 -16.31 24.05
N ASN A 88 -15.16 -15.73 23.02
CA ASN A 88 -16.56 -15.98 22.63
C ASN A 88 -16.70 -17.42 22.09
N VAL A 89 -15.74 -17.88 21.29
CA VAL A 89 -15.62 -19.28 20.85
C VAL A 89 -15.49 -20.23 22.04
N SER A 90 -14.57 -19.95 22.98
CA SER A 90 -14.39 -20.80 24.17
C SER A 90 -15.70 -20.96 24.95
N GLN A 91 -16.41 -19.85 25.20
CA GLN A 91 -17.70 -19.88 25.91
C GLN A 91 -18.78 -20.66 25.15
N GLN A 92 -18.82 -20.56 23.82
CA GLN A 92 -19.78 -21.33 23.01
C GLN A 92 -19.43 -22.83 22.98
N LEU A 93 -18.15 -23.18 22.97
CA LEU A 93 -17.67 -24.56 23.11
C LEU A 93 -18.02 -25.13 24.50
N ASP A 94 -17.82 -24.38 25.58
CA ASP A 94 -18.23 -24.78 26.93
C ASP A 94 -19.75 -25.05 27.03
N VAL A 95 -20.58 -24.24 26.35
CA VAL A 95 -22.04 -24.47 26.25
C VAL A 95 -22.37 -25.77 25.49
N ILE A 96 -21.65 -26.10 24.42
CA ILE A 96 -21.79 -27.38 23.70
C ILE A 96 -21.34 -28.55 24.60
N LYS A 97 -20.19 -28.43 25.28
CA LYS A 97 -19.63 -29.45 26.19
C LYS A 97 -20.62 -29.76 27.32
N ASN A 98 -21.22 -28.74 27.93
CA ASN A 98 -22.25 -28.89 28.95
C ASN A 98 -23.54 -29.53 28.41
N GLY A 99 -23.89 -29.26 27.14
CA GLY A 99 -25.02 -29.92 26.46
C GLY A 99 -24.92 -31.44 26.46
N TYR A 100 -23.73 -32.00 26.23
CA TYR A 100 -23.50 -33.44 26.25
C TYR A 100 -23.72 -34.07 27.64
N PHE A 101 -23.32 -33.37 28.71
CA PHE A 101 -23.61 -33.81 30.08
C PHE A 101 -25.13 -33.81 30.36
N THR A 102 -25.83 -32.72 30.02
CA THR A 102 -27.30 -32.64 30.23
C THR A 102 -28.07 -33.67 29.41
N PHE A 103 -27.58 -34.00 28.20
CA PHE A 103 -28.14 -35.09 27.39
C PHE A 103 -27.95 -36.45 28.04
N ARG A 104 -26.73 -36.76 28.48
CA ARG A 104 -26.40 -38.00 29.18
C ARG A 104 -27.25 -38.17 30.44
N ASP A 105 -27.39 -37.13 31.25
CA ASP A 105 -28.20 -37.19 32.47
C ASP A 105 -29.70 -37.34 32.17
N SER A 106 -30.20 -36.73 31.09
CA SER A 106 -31.59 -36.91 30.62
C SER A 106 -31.87 -38.34 30.14
N GLN A 107 -30.94 -38.95 29.37
CA GLN A 107 -31.05 -40.34 28.94
C GLN A 107 -30.97 -41.32 30.13
N MET A 108 -30.12 -41.02 31.13
CA MET A 108 -30.04 -41.78 32.38
C MET A 108 -31.34 -41.71 33.20
N GLU A 109 -32.03 -40.57 33.21
CA GLU A 109 -33.34 -40.44 33.88
C GLU A 109 -34.43 -41.25 33.20
N LEU A 110 -34.45 -41.30 31.85
CA LEU A 110 -35.34 -42.18 31.09
C LEU A 110 -35.07 -43.67 31.37
N LEU A 111 -33.81 -44.09 31.46
CA LEU A 111 -33.45 -45.47 31.77
C LEU A 111 -33.95 -45.94 33.14
N LYS A 112 -33.98 -45.07 34.17
CA LYS A 112 -34.52 -45.41 35.50
C LYS A 112 -36.00 -45.79 35.46
N GLN A 113 -36.75 -45.35 34.46
CA GLN A 113 -38.18 -45.65 34.32
C GLN A 113 -38.42 -47.07 33.78
N TYR A 114 -37.44 -47.69 33.09
CA TYR A 114 -37.66 -48.99 32.46
C TYR A 114 -37.92 -50.15 33.44
N PRO A 115 -37.18 -50.31 34.57
CA PRO A 115 -37.52 -51.33 35.56
C PRO A 115 -38.90 -51.13 36.18
N ILE A 116 -39.35 -49.87 36.32
CA ILE A 116 -40.71 -49.54 36.77
C ILE A 116 -41.72 -50.00 35.72
N MET A 117 -41.53 -49.62 34.45
CA MET A 117 -42.39 -50.06 33.34
C MET A 117 -42.47 -51.59 33.20
N VAL A 118 -41.39 -52.32 33.47
CA VAL A 118 -41.37 -53.78 33.49
C VAL A 118 -42.15 -54.31 34.70
N LYS A 119 -41.97 -53.72 35.90
CA LYS A 119 -42.74 -54.10 37.09
C LYS A 119 -44.24 -53.87 36.90
N ASP A 120 -44.66 -52.74 36.32
CA ASP A 120 -46.05 -52.43 35.99
C ASP A 120 -46.69 -53.48 35.06
N GLU A 121 -45.90 -54.27 34.33
CA GLU A 121 -46.39 -55.34 33.46
C GLU A 121 -46.34 -56.73 34.12
N LEU A 122 -45.38 -56.95 35.03
CA LEU A 122 -45.33 -58.13 35.90
C LEU A 122 -46.50 -58.13 36.90
N ASP A 123 -46.78 -57.00 37.54
CA ASP A 123 -47.87 -56.84 38.51
C ASP A 123 -49.24 -57.16 37.85
N LYS A 124 -49.45 -56.75 36.58
CA LYS A 124 -50.65 -57.10 35.79
C LYS A 124 -50.70 -58.58 35.39
N TYR A 125 -49.56 -59.18 35.07
CA TYR A 125 -49.49 -60.60 34.72
C TYR A 125 -49.79 -61.47 35.95
N GLU A 126 -49.30 -61.08 37.13
CA GLU A 126 -49.67 -61.65 38.41
C GLU A 126 -51.19 -61.51 38.67
N GLU A 127 -51.76 -60.30 38.50
CA GLU A 127 -53.21 -60.06 38.64
C GLU A 127 -54.04 -60.92 37.65
N ALA A 128 -53.64 -60.99 36.38
CA ALA A 128 -54.34 -61.75 35.35
C ALA A 128 -54.33 -63.26 35.62
N LEU A 129 -53.19 -63.83 36.06
CA LEU A 129 -53.11 -65.22 36.50
C LEU A 129 -53.96 -65.49 37.74
N PHE A 130 -53.97 -64.57 38.71
CA PHE A 130 -54.78 -64.71 39.92
C PHE A 130 -56.28 -64.64 39.61
N LYS A 131 -56.74 -63.72 38.74
CA LYS A 131 -58.12 -63.67 38.25
C LYS A 131 -58.52 -64.95 37.49
N PHE A 132 -57.63 -65.46 36.63
CA PHE A 132 -57.89 -66.67 35.84
C PHE A 132 -57.98 -67.92 36.73
N PHE A 133 -57.06 -68.12 37.66
CA PHE A 133 -57.10 -69.28 38.57
C PHE A 133 -58.05 -69.09 39.77
N SER A 134 -58.63 -67.90 39.95
CA SER A 134 -59.41 -67.49 41.15
C SER A 134 -58.62 -67.69 42.45
N ILE A 135 -57.38 -67.18 42.43
CA ILE A 135 -56.38 -67.25 43.50
C ILE A 135 -56.19 -65.87 44.17
N THR A 136 -55.76 -65.85 45.42
CA THR A 136 -55.13 -64.65 46.03
C THR A 136 -53.92 -65.03 46.89
N LYS A 137 -52.95 -64.10 46.93
CA LYS A 137 -51.62 -64.21 47.56
C LYS A 137 -51.61 -63.72 49.02
N ASP A 138 -52.48 -62.76 49.36
CA ASP A 138 -52.54 -62.12 50.67
C ASP A 138 -53.62 -62.72 51.59
N LEU A 139 -53.21 -63.11 52.80
CA LEU A 139 -54.02 -62.96 54.02
C LEU A 139 -53.66 -61.65 54.77
N ALA A 140 -52.46 -61.10 54.52
CA ALA A 140 -51.83 -60.10 55.39
C ALA A 140 -52.55 -58.75 55.46
N GLN A 141 -53.31 -58.38 54.41
CA GLN A 141 -54.06 -57.12 54.40
C GLN A 141 -55.39 -57.20 55.18
N GLN A 142 -55.95 -58.41 55.38
CA GLN A 142 -57.20 -58.59 56.14
C GLN A 142 -56.97 -58.83 57.65
N GLU A 143 -55.75 -59.13 58.11
CA GLU A 143 -55.45 -59.19 59.56
C GLU A 143 -55.48 -57.81 60.26
N MET A 144 -55.70 -56.71 59.52
CA MET A 144 -56.06 -55.39 60.07
C MET A 144 -57.54 -55.01 59.89
N ALA A 145 -58.36 -55.83 59.25
CA ALA A 145 -59.80 -55.61 59.19
C ALA A 145 -60.40 -55.94 60.57
N GLN A 146 -61.07 -54.96 61.20
CA GLN A 146 -61.53 -55.08 62.59
C GLN A 146 -62.85 -55.84 62.77
N ASP A 147 -63.38 -56.46 61.71
CA ASP A 147 -64.69 -57.13 61.71
C ASP A 147 -64.56 -58.66 61.62
N GLN A 148 -65.20 -59.37 62.56
CA GLN A 148 -65.19 -60.83 62.61
C GLN A 148 -66.04 -61.46 61.48
N ASN A 149 -67.00 -60.73 60.91
CA ASN A 149 -67.85 -61.23 59.83
C ASN A 149 -67.06 -61.50 58.55
N GLU A 150 -66.09 -60.64 58.20
CA GLU A 150 -65.29 -60.82 56.98
C GLU A 150 -64.42 -62.09 57.07
N LEU A 151 -63.87 -62.38 58.25
CA LEU A 151 -63.03 -63.56 58.48
C LEU A 151 -63.82 -64.88 58.40
N GLU A 152 -65.07 -64.90 58.89
CA GLU A 152 -65.96 -66.07 58.73
C GLU A 152 -66.48 -66.20 57.29
N THR A 153 -66.78 -65.08 56.63
CA THR A 153 -67.19 -65.07 55.21
C THR A 153 -66.07 -65.60 54.31
N PHE A 154 -64.82 -65.19 54.52
CA PHE A 154 -63.66 -65.69 53.79
C PHE A 154 -63.45 -67.19 54.01
N ARG A 155 -63.59 -67.68 55.25
CA ARG A 155 -63.54 -69.13 55.57
C ARG A 155 -64.68 -69.94 54.92
N SER A 156 -65.81 -69.31 54.63
CA SER A 156 -66.92 -69.94 53.89
C SER A 156 -66.73 -69.96 52.37
N ILE A 157 -65.74 -69.22 51.83
CA ILE A 157 -65.47 -69.05 50.40
C ILE A 157 -64.17 -69.76 49.96
N LEU A 158 -63.22 -69.95 50.89
CA LEU A 158 -61.94 -70.61 50.65
C LEU A 158 -62.12 -72.12 50.38
N LYS A 159 -61.62 -72.58 49.23
CA LYS A 159 -61.80 -73.96 48.74
C LYS A 159 -60.58 -74.86 48.92
N GLU A 160 -59.38 -74.33 48.69
CA GLU A 160 -58.12 -75.08 48.70
C GLU A 160 -56.96 -74.11 49.00
N VAL A 161 -55.94 -74.59 49.73
CA VAL A 161 -54.69 -73.85 50.00
C VAL A 161 -53.56 -74.53 49.24
N LEU A 162 -53.00 -73.84 48.26
CA LEU A 162 -51.82 -74.27 47.52
C LEU A 162 -50.55 -73.75 48.20
N SER A 163 -49.43 -74.45 47.98
CA SER A 163 -48.11 -74.00 48.41
C SER A 163 -47.09 -74.28 47.31
N THR A 164 -46.35 -73.25 46.89
CA THR A 164 -45.32 -73.36 45.83
C THR A 164 -44.03 -73.98 46.35
N GLU A 165 -43.13 -74.32 45.44
CA GLU A 165 -41.80 -74.87 45.79
C GLU A 165 -40.96 -73.91 46.64
N ARG A 166 -41.22 -72.59 46.57
CA ARG A 166 -40.57 -71.56 47.40
C ARG A 166 -41.27 -71.34 48.75
N GLY A 167 -42.38 -72.03 49.01
CA GLY A 167 -43.12 -72.01 50.28
C GLY A 167 -44.16 -70.91 50.43
N ASN A 168 -44.45 -70.13 49.37
CA ASN A 168 -45.53 -69.15 49.39
C ASN A 168 -46.88 -69.85 49.34
N LYS A 169 -47.91 -69.25 49.97
CA LYS A 169 -49.25 -69.82 50.07
C LYS A 169 -50.23 -69.06 49.19
N PHE A 170 -51.05 -69.79 48.47
CA PHE A 170 -52.02 -69.26 47.52
C PHE A 170 -53.40 -69.83 47.84
N TYR A 171 -54.41 -68.96 47.97
CA TYR A 171 -55.74 -69.31 48.44
C TYR A 171 -56.73 -69.30 47.28
N ILE A 172 -57.38 -70.44 47.01
CA ILE A 172 -58.42 -70.55 45.97
C ILE A 172 -59.76 -70.16 46.58
N MET A 173 -60.44 -69.19 45.95
CA MET A 173 -61.79 -68.73 46.33
C MET A 173 -62.86 -69.32 45.41
N MET A 174 -64.05 -69.55 45.96
CA MET A 174 -65.26 -69.74 45.16
C MET A 174 -65.73 -68.39 44.59
N ARG A 175 -65.94 -68.30 43.27
CA ARG A 175 -66.60 -67.12 42.67
C ARG A 175 -68.08 -67.09 43.07
N SER A 176 -68.51 -66.06 43.79
CA SER A 176 -69.93 -65.75 43.96
C SER A 176 -70.51 -65.20 42.66
N SER A 177 -71.70 -65.67 42.27
CA SER A 177 -72.32 -65.39 40.98
C SER A 177 -73.09 -64.06 40.93
N THR A 178 -72.41 -62.94 41.21
CA THR A 178 -73.05 -61.60 41.37
C THR A 178 -72.37 -60.44 40.63
N THR A 179 -72.02 -60.60 39.35
CA THR A 179 -71.90 -59.50 38.37
C THR A 179 -72.24 -59.99 36.94
N PRO A 180 -73.26 -59.45 36.25
CA PRO A 180 -73.38 -59.54 34.79
C PRO A 180 -72.45 -58.53 34.10
N GLU A 181 -72.26 -58.66 32.78
CA GLU A 181 -71.39 -57.83 31.91
C GLU A 181 -69.87 -58.10 32.21
N ASP A 182 -69.04 -58.69 31.33
CA ASP A 182 -69.01 -58.70 29.86
C ASP A 182 -68.73 -60.08 29.19
N ASP A 183 -69.23 -60.21 27.95
CA ASP A 183 -68.80 -61.09 26.84
C ASP A 183 -68.14 -62.48 27.06
N LEU A 184 -69.03 -63.45 27.30
CA LEU A 184 -69.22 -64.63 26.42
C LEU A 184 -68.12 -65.71 26.26
N VAL A 185 -66.92 -65.59 26.85
CA VAL A 185 -65.88 -66.65 26.76
C VAL A 185 -65.56 -67.32 28.12
N GLU A 186 -65.72 -66.62 29.24
CA GLU A 186 -65.15 -67.05 30.54
C GLU A 186 -65.91 -68.20 31.26
N ASN A 187 -67.20 -68.40 30.98
CA ASN A 187 -68.07 -69.30 31.76
C ASN A 187 -67.76 -70.81 31.62
N ASP A 188 -67.03 -71.22 30.58
CA ASP A 188 -66.83 -72.64 30.23
C ASP A 188 -65.62 -73.29 30.92
N ILE A 189 -64.78 -72.48 31.59
CA ILE A 189 -63.43 -72.88 32.04
C ILE A 189 -63.35 -73.13 33.55
N LEU A 190 -64.16 -72.42 34.34
CA LEU A 190 -64.04 -72.39 35.81
C LEU A 190 -65.17 -73.08 36.59
N ASN A 191 -66.19 -73.62 35.92
CA ASN A 191 -67.23 -74.40 36.60
C ASN A 191 -66.71 -75.80 36.99
N LEU A 192 -65.89 -75.81 38.05
CA LEU A 192 -65.10 -76.96 38.50
C LEU A 192 -65.78 -77.80 39.61
N ASP A 193 -67.09 -77.63 39.81
CA ASP A 193 -67.95 -78.47 40.67
C ASP A 193 -69.46 -78.43 40.30
N GLU A 194 -69.96 -77.43 39.56
CA GLU A 194 -71.40 -77.39 39.24
C GLU A 194 -71.85 -78.47 38.24
N LEU A 195 -72.65 -79.39 38.76
CA LEU A 195 -73.45 -80.37 38.01
C LEU A 195 -72.66 -81.28 37.06
N ILE A 196 -71.86 -82.16 37.68
CA ILE A 196 -72.14 -83.59 37.47
C ILE A 196 -73.41 -83.88 38.29
N PRO A 197 -74.59 -84.11 37.69
CA PRO A 197 -75.76 -84.57 38.45
C PRO A 197 -75.42 -85.93 39.08
N ASN A 198 -75.89 -86.22 40.30
CA ASN A 198 -75.56 -87.47 41.00
C ASN A 198 -75.76 -88.72 40.11
N THR A 199 -76.82 -88.73 39.28
CA THR A 199 -77.11 -89.76 38.27
C THR A 199 -75.98 -90.03 37.27
N LYS A 200 -75.15 -89.04 36.91
CA LYS A 200 -73.94 -89.26 36.09
C LYS A 200 -72.80 -89.88 36.90
N GLN A 201 -72.67 -89.56 38.18
CA GLN A 201 -71.63 -90.13 39.04
C GLN A 201 -71.97 -91.59 39.40
N ASP A 202 -73.25 -91.91 39.57
CA ASP A 202 -73.77 -93.28 39.65
C ASP A 202 -73.52 -94.06 38.35
N PHE A 203 -73.85 -93.49 37.19
CA PHE A 203 -73.60 -94.09 35.87
C PHE A 203 -72.11 -94.38 35.62
N LEU A 204 -71.22 -93.44 35.99
CA LEU A 204 -69.77 -93.63 35.91
C LEU A 204 -69.28 -94.77 36.82
N ASN A 205 -69.83 -94.89 38.03
CA ASN A 205 -69.53 -96.00 38.94
C ASN A 205 -70.07 -97.34 38.44
N GLU A 206 -71.26 -97.37 37.84
CA GLU A 206 -71.84 -98.56 37.20
C GLU A 206 -70.99 -99.01 36.00
N ILE A 207 -70.54 -98.08 35.16
CA ILE A 207 -69.60 -98.32 34.05
C ILE A 207 -68.24 -98.81 34.52
N ARG A 208 -67.70 -98.26 35.62
CA ARG A 208 -66.39 -98.66 36.19
C ARG A 208 -66.33 -100.15 36.57
N ASN A 209 -67.49 -100.75 36.88
CA ASN A 209 -67.63 -102.16 37.20
C ASN A 209 -67.78 -103.08 35.97
N LYS A 210 -67.95 -102.53 34.75
CA LYS A 210 -68.06 -103.30 33.49
C LYS A 210 -66.66 -103.67 33.00
N ASN A 211 -66.24 -104.92 33.20
CA ASN A 211 -64.88 -105.44 32.90
C ASN A 211 -64.33 -105.10 31.50
N TYR A 212 -65.18 -104.91 30.49
CA TYR A 212 -64.76 -104.60 29.11
C TYR A 212 -64.47 -103.10 28.85
N LEU A 213 -64.80 -102.19 29.76
CA LEU A 213 -64.55 -100.75 29.65
C LEU A 213 -63.34 -100.28 30.48
N LYS A 214 -62.77 -101.18 31.30
CA LYS A 214 -61.70 -100.89 32.28
C LYS A 214 -60.44 -100.23 31.69
N ASN A 215 -60.16 -100.44 30.40
CA ASN A 215 -59.00 -99.88 29.70
C ASN A 215 -59.34 -98.69 28.79
N SER A 216 -60.62 -98.29 28.70
CA SER A 216 -61.11 -97.20 27.84
C SER A 216 -61.60 -95.99 28.63
N PHE A 217 -61.68 -96.10 29.95
CA PHE A 217 -62.13 -95.04 30.85
C PHE A 217 -60.94 -94.31 31.50
N ILE A 218 -60.84 -93.00 31.28
CA ILE A 218 -59.91 -92.12 32.01
C ILE A 218 -60.67 -91.53 33.21
N PRO A 219 -60.23 -91.76 34.47
CA PRO A 219 -60.85 -91.16 35.64
C PRO A 219 -60.85 -89.62 35.60
N LEU A 220 -61.95 -89.00 36.03
CA LEU A 220 -62.11 -87.53 36.05
C LEU A 220 -61.11 -86.87 37.02
N GLU A 221 -60.68 -87.62 38.03
CA GLU A 221 -59.62 -87.29 38.96
C GLU A 221 -58.32 -86.92 38.22
N ILE A 222 -57.95 -87.62 37.14
CA ILE A 222 -56.75 -87.32 36.35
C ILE A 222 -56.85 -85.96 35.66
N PHE A 223 -58.03 -85.60 35.14
CA PHE A 223 -58.25 -84.26 34.55
C PHE A 223 -58.13 -83.14 35.59
N LYS A 224 -58.56 -83.40 36.84
CA LYS A 224 -58.39 -82.48 37.97
C LYS A 224 -56.92 -82.37 38.39
N GLU A 225 -56.21 -83.49 38.49
CA GLU A 225 -54.76 -83.55 38.78
C GLU A 225 -53.96 -82.78 37.71
N ILE A 226 -54.25 -82.94 36.43
CA ILE A 226 -53.58 -82.19 35.35
C ILE A 226 -53.90 -80.69 35.43
N LYS A 227 -55.17 -80.30 35.64
CA LYS A 227 -55.55 -78.87 35.82
C LYS A 227 -54.86 -78.23 37.04
N ASN A 228 -54.70 -78.98 38.13
CA ASN A 228 -53.95 -78.54 39.32
C ASN A 228 -52.43 -78.50 39.06
N SER A 229 -51.86 -79.47 38.33
CA SER A 229 -50.43 -79.48 37.95
C SER A 229 -50.07 -78.31 37.05
N ILE A 230 -50.88 -78.01 36.02
CA ILE A 230 -50.72 -76.83 35.16
C ILE A 230 -50.69 -75.55 36.02
N ARG A 231 -51.65 -75.40 36.95
CA ARG A 231 -51.71 -74.25 37.87
C ARG A 231 -50.45 -74.12 38.71
N MET A 232 -49.99 -75.20 39.34
CA MET A 232 -48.77 -75.18 40.16
C MET A 232 -47.53 -74.85 39.33
N ASN A 233 -47.40 -75.39 38.12
CA ASN A 233 -46.29 -75.07 37.21
C ASN A 233 -46.27 -73.57 36.85
N PHE A 234 -47.43 -72.97 36.56
CA PHE A 234 -47.51 -71.53 36.27
C PHE A 234 -47.24 -70.66 37.51
N LEU A 235 -47.64 -71.07 38.73
CA LEU A 235 -47.31 -70.35 39.97
C LEU A 235 -45.82 -70.43 40.31
N ASN A 236 -45.22 -71.64 40.25
CA ASN A 236 -43.78 -71.83 40.44
C ASN A 236 -42.97 -71.07 39.37
N HIS A 237 -43.47 -71.01 38.14
CA HIS A 237 -42.85 -70.21 37.07
C HIS A 237 -42.97 -68.70 37.34
N LEU A 238 -44.14 -68.19 37.71
CA LEU A 238 -44.37 -66.76 38.03
C LEU A 238 -43.37 -66.24 39.07
N GLU A 239 -43.16 -66.99 40.16
CA GLU A 239 -42.22 -66.59 41.22
C GLU A 239 -40.77 -66.44 40.72
N ASN A 240 -40.32 -67.38 39.89
CA ASN A 240 -38.97 -67.35 39.31
C ASN A 240 -38.84 -66.31 38.19
N TRP A 241 -39.90 -66.13 37.41
CA TRP A 241 -39.97 -65.18 36.30
C TRP A 241 -39.98 -63.73 36.76
N ILE A 242 -40.64 -63.41 37.88
CA ILE A 242 -40.58 -62.06 38.47
C ILE A 242 -39.13 -61.70 38.83
N ASP A 243 -38.37 -62.62 39.44
CA ASP A 243 -36.94 -62.40 39.73
C ASP A 243 -36.11 -62.26 38.45
N GLU A 244 -36.32 -63.14 37.46
CA GLU A 244 -35.59 -63.12 36.17
C GLU A 244 -35.87 -61.86 35.35
N ALA A 245 -37.13 -61.44 35.22
CA ALA A 245 -37.53 -60.27 34.46
C ALA A 245 -37.04 -58.97 35.09
N ASN A 246 -37.03 -58.87 36.43
CA ASN A 246 -36.41 -57.76 37.15
C ASN A 246 -34.89 -57.77 37.01
N LEU A 247 -34.22 -58.93 37.05
CA LEU A 247 -32.78 -59.01 36.80
C LEU A 247 -32.44 -58.59 35.35
N ARG A 248 -33.25 -59.03 34.37
CA ARG A 248 -33.11 -58.69 32.95
C ARG A 248 -33.31 -57.20 32.69
N SER A 249 -34.33 -56.56 33.26
CA SER A 249 -34.56 -55.12 33.10
C SER A 249 -33.41 -54.29 33.68
N ASN A 250 -32.93 -54.63 34.87
CA ASN A 250 -31.76 -53.99 35.48
C ASN A 250 -30.46 -54.24 34.69
N THR A 251 -30.30 -55.41 34.07
CA THR A 251 -29.16 -55.73 33.20
C THR A 251 -29.18 -54.90 31.91
N ILE A 252 -30.37 -54.71 31.31
CA ILE A 252 -30.56 -53.85 30.14
C ILE A 252 -30.24 -52.38 30.49
N VAL A 253 -30.71 -51.89 31.65
CA VAL A 253 -30.36 -50.55 32.14
C VAL A 253 -28.85 -50.41 32.33
N ALA A 254 -28.19 -51.33 33.03
CA ALA A 254 -26.75 -51.27 33.26
C ALA A 254 -25.94 -51.27 31.95
N ALA A 255 -26.35 -52.09 30.97
CA ALA A 255 -25.74 -52.12 29.65
C ALA A 255 -25.93 -50.79 28.89
N LYS A 256 -27.14 -50.19 28.92
CA LYS A 256 -27.42 -48.92 28.25
C LYS A 256 -26.80 -47.71 28.96
N SER A 257 -26.72 -47.70 30.28
CA SER A 257 -25.94 -46.70 31.02
C SER A 257 -24.46 -46.71 30.59
N ALA A 258 -23.85 -47.89 30.51
CA ALA A 258 -22.46 -48.05 30.06
C ALA A 258 -22.25 -47.74 28.56
N GLU A 259 -23.29 -47.81 27.74
CA GLU A 259 -23.29 -47.36 26.34
C GLU A 259 -23.31 -45.82 26.26
N ILE A 260 -24.19 -45.17 27.02
CA ILE A 260 -24.32 -43.70 27.09
C ILE A 260 -23.07 -43.05 27.69
N ASP A 261 -22.51 -43.62 28.76
CA ASP A 261 -21.28 -43.08 29.38
C ASP A 261 -20.09 -43.13 28.40
N LYS A 262 -19.97 -44.19 27.59
CA LYS A 262 -18.97 -44.27 26.50
C LYS A 262 -19.25 -43.30 25.36
N GLU A 263 -20.52 -43.05 25.04
CA GLU A 263 -20.89 -42.01 24.07
C GLU A 263 -20.47 -40.63 24.58
N LEU A 264 -20.68 -40.33 25.86
CA LEU A 264 -20.23 -39.09 26.48
C LEU A 264 -18.70 -38.98 26.46
N GLU A 265 -17.97 -40.00 26.88
CA GLU A 265 -16.49 -40.04 26.79
C GLU A 265 -15.99 -39.73 25.37
N LEU A 266 -16.59 -40.35 24.35
CA LEU A 266 -16.25 -40.10 22.94
C LEU A 266 -16.61 -38.67 22.48
N ARG A 267 -17.81 -38.18 22.80
CA ARG A 267 -18.23 -36.80 22.47
C ARG A 267 -17.32 -35.76 23.12
N ILE A 268 -16.90 -35.97 24.37
CA ILE A 268 -15.94 -35.12 25.08
C ILE A 268 -14.55 -35.20 24.43
N HIS A 269 -14.04 -36.40 24.15
CA HIS A 269 -12.72 -36.60 23.53
C HIS A 269 -12.59 -35.93 22.15
N LEU A 270 -13.63 -36.00 21.32
CA LEU A 270 -13.69 -35.30 20.02
C LEU A 270 -13.83 -33.78 20.17
N HIS A 271 -14.39 -33.31 21.28
CA HIS A 271 -14.62 -31.90 21.57
C HIS A 271 -13.37 -31.17 22.09
N GLU A 272 -12.58 -31.75 23.01
CA GLU A 272 -11.47 -31.02 23.64
C GLU A 272 -10.40 -30.44 22.69
N PRO A 273 -10.05 -31.10 21.57
CA PRO A 273 -9.12 -30.52 20.59
C PRO A 273 -9.68 -29.31 19.82
N ARG A 274 -11.00 -29.03 19.87
CA ARG A 274 -11.65 -28.01 19.03
C ARG A 274 -11.13 -26.60 19.30
N ILE A 275 -10.98 -26.21 20.57
CA ILE A 275 -10.50 -24.86 20.92
C ILE A 275 -9.08 -24.60 20.39
N LYS A 276 -8.20 -25.60 20.47
CA LYS A 276 -6.82 -25.50 19.94
C LYS A 276 -6.78 -25.43 18.41
N ARG A 277 -7.70 -26.13 17.72
CA ARG A 277 -7.86 -25.97 16.26
C ARG A 277 -8.34 -24.56 15.90
N VAL A 278 -9.32 -23.99 16.62
CA VAL A 278 -9.72 -22.59 16.37
C VAL A 278 -8.59 -21.61 16.65
N GLU A 279 -7.84 -21.82 17.74
CA GLU A 279 -6.66 -21.01 18.08
C GLU A 279 -5.58 -21.06 16.97
N MET A 280 -5.23 -22.26 16.50
CA MET A 280 -4.18 -22.42 15.48
C MET A 280 -4.64 -22.06 14.06
N ASP A 281 -5.82 -22.55 13.65
CA ASP A 281 -6.28 -22.56 12.25
C ASP A 281 -7.13 -21.33 11.90
N VAL A 282 -7.61 -20.56 12.89
CA VAL A 282 -8.40 -19.34 12.69
C VAL A 282 -7.77 -18.12 13.38
N HIS A 283 -7.61 -18.15 14.71
CA HIS A 283 -7.13 -17.00 15.47
C HIS A 283 -5.72 -16.56 15.04
N ASN A 284 -4.76 -17.49 15.08
CA ASN A 284 -3.36 -17.18 14.81
C ASN A 284 -3.11 -16.88 13.32
N VAL A 285 -3.91 -17.47 12.42
CA VAL A 285 -3.93 -17.10 11.00
C VAL A 285 -4.39 -15.65 10.85
N ARG A 286 -5.54 -15.28 11.44
CA ARG A 286 -6.09 -13.92 11.33
C ARG A 286 -5.18 -12.87 11.97
N ALA A 287 -4.62 -13.16 13.13
CA ALA A 287 -3.64 -12.28 13.78
C ALA A 287 -2.39 -12.04 12.89
N ALA A 288 -1.90 -13.08 12.21
CA ALA A 288 -0.79 -12.95 11.26
C ALA A 288 -1.19 -12.14 10.01
N GLU A 289 -2.40 -12.30 9.48
CA GLU A 289 -2.92 -11.46 8.38
C GLU A 289 -2.94 -9.98 8.76
N LEU A 290 -3.54 -9.62 9.91
CA LEU A 290 -3.65 -8.25 10.39
C LEU A 290 -2.26 -7.59 10.53
N ILE A 291 -1.27 -8.32 11.06
CA ILE A 291 0.12 -7.86 11.15
C ILE A 291 0.72 -7.65 9.75
N MET A 292 0.50 -8.57 8.80
CA MET A 292 0.98 -8.41 7.42
C MET A 292 0.30 -7.24 6.69
N HIS A 293 -0.97 -6.95 6.97
CA HIS A 293 -1.69 -5.80 6.41
C HIS A 293 -1.13 -4.48 6.93
N GLU A 294 -1.00 -4.36 8.26
CA GLU A 294 -0.41 -3.20 8.93
C GLU A 294 1.01 -2.94 8.42
N GLU A 295 1.88 -3.95 8.43
CA GLU A 295 3.27 -3.84 8.01
C GLU A 295 3.42 -3.56 6.50
N ARG A 296 2.50 -4.05 5.66
CA ARG A 296 2.43 -3.69 4.22
C ARG A 296 2.06 -2.21 4.04
N VAL A 297 1.17 -1.66 4.86
CA VAL A 297 0.78 -0.24 4.82
C VAL A 297 1.89 0.65 5.37
N GLU A 298 2.53 0.28 6.49
CA GLU A 298 3.60 1.07 7.08
C GLU A 298 4.86 1.10 6.22
N ARG A 299 5.22 -0.03 5.58
CA ARG A 299 6.30 -0.09 4.59
C ARG A 299 6.06 0.83 3.39
N HIS A 300 4.82 0.94 2.91
CA HIS A 300 4.46 1.89 1.85
C HIS A 300 4.53 3.35 2.33
N CYS A 301 3.98 3.66 3.50
CA CYS A 301 4.08 4.99 4.11
C CYS A 301 5.55 5.43 4.31
N ALA A 302 6.41 4.53 4.79
CA ALA A 302 7.84 4.77 4.96
C ALA A 302 8.53 5.06 3.62
N GLY A 303 8.24 4.28 2.57
CA GLY A 303 8.79 4.52 1.23
C GLY A 303 8.34 5.85 0.60
N VAL A 304 7.11 6.30 0.87
CA VAL A 304 6.64 7.64 0.46
C VAL A 304 7.40 8.74 1.21
N GLN A 305 7.61 8.59 2.52
CA GLN A 305 8.38 9.55 3.32
C GLN A 305 9.86 9.59 2.91
N GLU A 306 10.50 8.44 2.69
CA GLU A 306 11.90 8.37 2.23
C GLU A 306 12.09 9.05 0.87
N ALA A 307 11.13 8.87 -0.06
CA ALA A 307 11.16 9.56 -1.35
C ALA A 307 11.04 11.09 -1.19
N ILE A 308 10.20 11.57 -0.28
CA ILE A 308 10.09 13.00 0.07
C ILE A 308 11.41 13.53 0.66
N ASP A 309 11.97 12.83 1.65
CA ASP A 309 13.24 13.19 2.29
C ASP A 309 14.40 13.20 1.29
N ASN A 310 14.40 12.29 0.32
CA ASN A 310 15.38 12.25 -0.77
C ASN A 310 15.23 13.45 -1.71
N MET A 311 14.00 13.83 -2.09
CA MET A 311 13.75 15.05 -2.88
C MET A 311 14.22 16.31 -2.13
N GLN A 312 13.99 16.41 -0.82
CA GLN A 312 14.49 17.51 0.01
C GLN A 312 16.04 17.54 0.05
N LYS A 313 16.70 16.40 0.25
CA LYS A 313 18.18 16.29 0.20
C LYS A 313 18.75 16.71 -1.16
N GLN A 314 18.10 16.33 -2.26
CA GLN A 314 18.49 16.76 -3.60
C GLN A 314 18.27 18.25 -3.83
N PHE A 315 17.22 18.86 -3.27
CA PHE A 315 16.99 20.30 -3.34
C PHE A 315 18.06 21.10 -2.57
N LEU A 316 18.50 20.63 -1.40
CA LEU A 316 19.62 21.24 -0.67
C LEU A 316 20.93 21.18 -1.48
N SER A 317 21.18 20.08 -2.19
CA SER A 317 22.31 19.95 -3.12
C SER A 317 22.20 20.90 -4.32
N LEU A 318 21.00 21.06 -4.88
CA LEU A 318 20.70 22.04 -5.93
C LEU A 318 20.99 23.48 -5.47
N GLN A 319 20.55 23.83 -4.26
CA GLN A 319 20.78 25.14 -3.65
C GLN A 319 22.27 25.44 -3.49
N GLN A 320 23.08 24.47 -3.03
CA GLN A 320 24.53 24.63 -2.97
C GLN A 320 25.14 24.82 -4.37
N ASN A 321 24.73 24.04 -5.37
CA ASN A 321 25.23 24.18 -6.74
C ASN A 321 24.94 25.56 -7.34
N LEU A 322 23.79 26.17 -7.03
CA LEU A 322 23.43 27.52 -7.47
C LEU A 322 24.26 28.60 -6.75
N ILE A 323 24.58 28.41 -5.46
CA ILE A 323 25.50 29.27 -4.71
C ILE A 323 26.92 29.20 -5.31
N ASP A 324 27.41 28.00 -5.64
CA ASP A 324 28.73 27.82 -6.24
C ASP A 324 28.82 28.47 -7.62
N LYS A 325 27.79 28.30 -8.46
CA LYS A 325 27.65 28.98 -9.77
C LYS A 325 27.60 30.51 -9.62
N ALA A 326 26.91 31.04 -8.61
CA ALA A 326 26.85 32.48 -8.36
C ALA A 326 28.22 33.04 -7.96
N ASN A 327 28.97 32.32 -7.12
CA ASN A 327 30.35 32.68 -6.76
C ASN A 327 31.30 32.62 -7.97
N GLN A 328 31.16 31.63 -8.86
CA GLN A 328 31.93 31.53 -10.11
C GLN A 328 31.60 32.68 -11.09
N ASN A 329 30.32 33.05 -11.23
CA ASN A 329 29.92 34.21 -12.02
C ASN A 329 30.52 35.51 -11.45
N LYS A 330 30.48 35.68 -10.12
CA LYS A 330 31.06 36.84 -9.42
C LYS A 330 32.58 36.97 -9.62
N SER A 331 33.33 35.86 -9.58
CA SER A 331 34.77 35.90 -9.87
C SER A 331 35.08 36.11 -11.35
N ALA A 332 34.25 35.61 -12.27
CA ALA A 332 34.36 35.90 -13.70
C ALA A 332 34.13 37.41 -14.00
N VAL A 333 33.18 38.04 -13.33
CA VAL A 333 32.94 39.51 -13.41
C VAL A 333 34.13 40.29 -12.82
N LEU A 334 34.69 39.88 -11.68
CA LEU A 334 35.90 40.52 -11.13
C LEU A 334 37.12 40.40 -12.07
N ASN A 335 37.28 39.29 -12.78
CA ASN A 335 38.33 39.14 -13.80
C ASN A 335 38.10 40.07 -15.01
N LEU A 336 36.84 40.35 -15.37
CA LEU A 336 36.52 41.38 -16.36
C LEU A 336 36.82 42.80 -15.84
N GLU A 337 36.74 43.06 -14.53
CA GLU A 337 37.09 44.36 -13.93
C GLU A 337 38.55 44.73 -14.22
N ILE A 338 39.46 43.76 -14.10
CA ILE A 338 40.89 43.92 -14.43
C ILE A 338 41.08 44.21 -15.92
N ALA A 339 40.32 43.55 -16.80
CA ALA A 339 40.38 43.78 -18.24
C ALA A 339 39.80 45.15 -18.67
N PHE A 340 38.79 45.65 -17.95
CA PHE A 340 38.19 46.97 -18.14
C PHE A 340 39.16 48.10 -17.73
N ASN A 341 39.79 47.98 -16.56
CA ASN A 341 40.74 48.99 -16.05
C ASN A 341 41.95 49.24 -16.97
N ASN A 342 42.35 48.23 -17.76
CA ASN A 342 43.49 48.31 -18.69
C ASN A 342 43.10 48.64 -20.14
N ALA A 343 41.84 48.98 -20.43
CA ALA A 343 41.35 49.16 -21.80
C ALA A 343 41.60 50.59 -22.33
N THR A 344 42.60 50.74 -23.20
CA THR A 344 43.03 52.05 -23.77
C THR A 344 42.27 52.49 -25.04
N LYS A 345 41.22 51.76 -25.47
CA LYS A 345 40.41 52.09 -26.66
C LYS A 345 38.92 51.81 -26.43
N SER A 346 38.06 52.68 -26.94
CA SER A 346 36.61 52.66 -26.74
C SER A 346 35.98 51.35 -27.22
N LEU A 347 36.39 50.88 -28.41
CA LEU A 347 35.99 49.60 -28.98
C LEU A 347 36.32 48.39 -28.08
N ARG A 348 37.40 48.46 -27.29
CA ARG A 348 37.75 47.38 -26.35
C ARG A 348 36.81 47.37 -25.15
N LEU A 349 36.44 48.54 -24.63
CA LEU A 349 35.43 48.67 -23.57
C LEU A 349 34.05 48.18 -24.04
N THR A 350 33.60 48.56 -25.25
CA THR A 350 32.33 48.06 -25.82
C THR A 350 32.35 46.54 -25.97
N ASN A 351 33.42 45.96 -26.51
CA ASN A 351 33.55 44.50 -26.64
C ASN A 351 33.57 43.78 -25.28
N LEU A 352 34.15 44.39 -24.23
CA LEU A 352 34.11 43.85 -22.87
C LEU A 352 32.69 43.96 -22.26
N GLN A 353 31.97 45.06 -22.50
CA GLN A 353 30.58 45.24 -22.10
C GLN A 353 29.65 44.18 -22.72
N ASP A 354 29.87 43.83 -23.99
CA ASP A 354 29.13 42.75 -24.65
C ASP A 354 29.48 41.37 -24.11
N GLN A 355 30.77 41.11 -23.80
CA GLN A 355 31.20 39.87 -23.14
C GLN A 355 30.60 39.73 -21.74
N LEU A 356 30.51 40.84 -21.01
CA LEU A 356 29.92 40.97 -19.67
C LEU A 356 28.40 40.73 -19.68
N ASN A 357 27.66 41.40 -20.59
CA ASN A 357 26.23 41.13 -20.81
C ASN A 357 25.98 39.64 -21.09
N LYS A 358 26.75 39.07 -22.04
CA LYS A 358 26.70 37.64 -22.40
C LYS A 358 27.10 36.70 -21.24
N GLN A 359 27.77 37.16 -20.18
CA GLN A 359 27.95 36.33 -18.96
C GLN A 359 26.69 36.35 -18.10
N LYS A 360 26.08 37.51 -17.84
CA LYS A 360 24.82 37.62 -17.08
C LYS A 360 23.68 36.87 -17.76
N ASP A 361 23.52 37.01 -19.08
CA ASP A 361 22.46 36.29 -19.82
C ASP A 361 22.65 34.76 -19.68
N ARG A 362 23.86 34.25 -19.89
CA ARG A 362 24.19 32.83 -19.67
C ARG A 362 23.94 32.37 -18.23
N HIS A 363 24.35 33.14 -17.23
CA HIS A 363 24.14 32.77 -15.83
C HIS A 363 22.64 32.75 -15.44
N ILE A 364 21.86 33.70 -15.96
CA ILE A 364 20.40 33.72 -15.82
C ILE A 364 19.77 32.46 -16.44
N ASP A 365 20.20 32.07 -17.64
CA ASP A 365 19.70 30.87 -18.32
C ASP A 365 20.20 29.57 -17.66
N ASP A 366 21.42 29.52 -17.12
CA ASP A 366 21.94 28.40 -16.34
C ASP A 366 21.12 28.18 -15.06
N VAL A 367 20.82 29.25 -14.29
CA VAL A 367 19.99 29.21 -13.08
C VAL A 367 18.59 28.69 -13.44
N LYS A 368 17.94 29.31 -14.44
CA LYS A 368 16.60 28.92 -14.90
C LYS A 368 16.54 27.48 -15.40
N THR A 369 17.51 27.06 -16.20
CA THR A 369 17.56 25.69 -16.74
C THR A 369 17.85 24.67 -15.66
N THR A 370 18.73 24.99 -14.70
CA THR A 370 18.99 24.14 -13.52
C THR A 370 17.71 23.93 -12.69
N LEU A 371 16.94 25.00 -12.44
CA LEU A 371 15.69 24.94 -11.67
C LEU A 371 14.55 24.26 -12.43
N ARG A 372 14.36 24.51 -13.73
CA ARG A 372 13.38 23.79 -14.57
C ARG A 372 13.67 22.28 -14.60
N ASN A 373 14.94 21.90 -14.76
CA ASN A 373 15.34 20.49 -14.80
C ASN A 373 15.14 19.77 -13.45
N PHE A 374 15.24 20.49 -12.33
CA PHE A 374 14.85 19.96 -11.03
C PHE A 374 13.33 19.87 -10.88
N ARG A 375 12.59 20.92 -11.27
CA ARG A 375 11.12 20.97 -11.19
C ARG A 375 10.47 19.83 -11.96
N ALA A 376 10.91 19.56 -13.20
CA ALA A 376 10.39 18.43 -13.98
C ALA A 376 10.54 17.09 -13.24
N LYS A 377 11.73 16.79 -12.70
CA LYS A 377 11.98 15.57 -11.91
C LYS A 377 11.16 15.51 -10.62
N PHE A 378 10.93 16.66 -9.98
CA PHE A 378 10.13 16.78 -8.78
C PHE A 378 8.65 16.50 -9.08
N ASP A 379 8.09 17.17 -10.08
CA ASP A 379 6.72 16.99 -10.55
C ASP A 379 6.47 15.54 -11.01
N ASP A 380 7.42 14.93 -11.75
CA ASP A 380 7.39 13.51 -12.15
C ASP A 380 7.36 12.57 -10.93
N THR A 381 8.21 12.83 -9.93
CA THR A 381 8.32 11.98 -8.72
C THR A 381 7.08 12.10 -7.85
N LEU A 382 6.53 13.31 -7.65
CA LEU A 382 5.28 13.52 -6.93
C LEU A 382 4.10 12.88 -7.67
N SER A 383 4.05 12.97 -9.00
CA SER A 383 3.05 12.28 -9.82
C SER A 383 3.11 10.76 -9.64
N PHE A 384 4.31 10.18 -9.65
CA PHE A 384 4.52 8.76 -9.34
C PHE A 384 4.05 8.39 -7.93
N LEU A 385 4.42 9.18 -6.90
CA LEU A 385 4.02 8.93 -5.51
C LEU A 385 2.49 9.01 -5.33
N ARG A 386 1.82 10.02 -5.91
CA ARG A 386 0.35 10.13 -5.90
C ARG A 386 -0.32 8.93 -6.57
N ASN A 387 0.18 8.52 -7.74
CA ASN A 387 -0.34 7.38 -8.51
C ASN A 387 -0.15 6.06 -7.75
N SER A 388 1.03 5.84 -7.15
CA SER A 388 1.33 4.69 -6.29
C SER A 388 0.42 4.64 -5.06
N ASN A 389 0.29 5.76 -4.34
CA ASN A 389 -0.54 5.87 -3.13
C ASN A 389 -2.02 5.66 -3.43
N ALA A 390 -2.53 6.21 -4.54
CA ALA A 390 -3.90 5.98 -5.00
C ALA A 390 -4.16 4.52 -5.35
N LYS A 391 -3.30 3.89 -6.18
CA LYS A 391 -3.40 2.47 -6.53
C LYS A 391 -3.37 1.57 -5.29
N PHE A 392 -2.49 1.86 -4.34
CA PHE A 392 -2.40 1.08 -3.10
C PHE A 392 -3.67 1.23 -2.24
N ARG A 393 -4.23 2.44 -2.12
CA ARG A 393 -5.52 2.71 -1.45
C ARG A 393 -6.72 2.00 -2.11
N PHE A 394 -6.63 1.64 -3.40
CA PHE A 394 -7.60 0.81 -4.12
C PHE A 394 -7.22 -0.68 -4.19
N SER A 395 -6.14 -1.13 -3.53
CA SER A 395 -5.68 -2.53 -3.55
C SER A 395 -6.16 -3.37 -2.35
N PHE A 396 -7.08 -2.83 -1.56
CA PHE A 396 -7.71 -3.52 -0.43
C PHE A 396 -9.13 -3.94 -0.83
N ASN A 397 -9.37 -5.25 -0.89
CA ASN A 397 -10.67 -5.83 -1.18
C ASN A 397 -11.31 -6.34 0.12
N VAL A 398 -12.62 -6.11 0.28
CA VAL A 398 -13.42 -6.69 1.36
C VAL A 398 -13.68 -8.18 1.13
N PHE A 399 -14.02 -8.91 2.20
CA PHE A 399 -14.39 -10.33 2.13
C PHE A 399 -15.52 -10.64 1.12
N SER A 400 -16.54 -9.77 1.00
CA SER A 400 -17.63 -9.91 0.02
C SER A 400 -17.15 -9.95 -1.44
N ASP A 401 -15.98 -9.37 -1.71
CA ASP A 401 -15.40 -9.20 -3.04
C ASP A 401 -14.29 -10.24 -3.29
N GLY A 402 -14.18 -11.27 -2.43
CA GLY A 402 -13.11 -12.26 -2.44
C GLY A 402 -11.77 -11.75 -1.91
N GLY A 403 -11.78 -10.65 -1.14
CA GLY A 403 -10.61 -10.14 -0.41
C GLY A 403 -10.44 -10.76 0.98
N ASN A 404 -9.49 -10.24 1.75
CA ASN A 404 -9.20 -10.68 3.12
C ASN A 404 -9.12 -9.53 4.15
N PHE A 405 -9.63 -8.34 3.83
CA PHE A 405 -9.68 -7.20 4.75
C PHE A 405 -11.10 -6.97 5.29
N SER A 406 -11.22 -6.59 6.57
CA SER A 406 -12.46 -6.04 7.10
C SER A 406 -12.68 -4.59 6.64
N ALA A 407 -13.92 -4.11 6.73
CA ALA A 407 -14.24 -2.72 6.47
C ALA A 407 -13.50 -1.75 7.43
N GLU A 408 -13.27 -2.16 8.68
CA GLU A 408 -12.62 -1.34 9.70
C GLU A 408 -11.11 -1.19 9.45
N GLU A 409 -10.42 -2.27 9.08
CA GLU A 409 -9.03 -2.23 8.60
C GLU A 409 -8.91 -1.32 7.39
N ILE A 410 -9.77 -1.52 6.40
CA ILE A 410 -9.78 -0.74 5.16
C ILE A 410 -9.89 0.75 5.45
N ASP A 411 -10.80 1.16 6.34
CA ASP A 411 -10.96 2.58 6.66
C ASP A 411 -9.86 3.11 7.59
N LEU A 412 -9.24 2.30 8.45
CA LEU A 412 -8.02 2.67 9.18
C LEU A 412 -6.83 2.90 8.23
N HIS A 413 -6.61 1.98 7.29
CA HIS A 413 -5.51 2.05 6.33
C HIS A 413 -5.73 3.16 5.29
N LYS A 414 -6.95 3.36 4.77
CA LYS A 414 -7.30 4.54 3.93
C LYS A 414 -6.95 5.85 4.64
N ARG A 415 -7.29 5.98 5.94
CA ARG A 415 -6.92 7.16 6.76
C ARG A 415 -5.41 7.30 6.97
N LYS A 416 -4.62 6.21 7.05
CA LYS A 416 -3.14 6.28 7.01
C LYS A 416 -2.65 6.80 5.65
N LEU A 417 -3.19 6.31 4.52
CA LEU A 417 -2.78 6.70 3.17
C LEU A 417 -3.24 8.11 2.75
N GLU A 418 -4.36 8.60 3.27
CA GLU A 418 -4.83 9.98 3.08
C GLU A 418 -3.90 11.00 3.76
N LYS A 419 -3.36 10.66 4.94
CA LYS A 419 -2.29 11.46 5.56
C LYS A 419 -1.03 11.52 4.68
N MET A 420 -0.68 10.42 4.01
CA MET A 420 0.45 10.42 3.06
C MET A 420 0.17 11.32 1.83
N ALA A 421 -1.05 11.32 1.29
CA ALA A 421 -1.43 12.24 0.22
C ALA A 421 -1.30 13.71 0.66
N LEU A 422 -1.81 14.05 1.85
CA LEU A 422 -1.66 15.39 2.41
C LEU A 422 -0.19 15.77 2.67
N LEU A 423 0.69 14.83 3.05
CA LEU A 423 2.13 15.11 3.19
C LEU A 423 2.79 15.41 1.83
N ILE A 424 2.44 14.67 0.78
CA ILE A 424 2.89 14.93 -0.60
C ILE A 424 2.50 16.35 -1.04
N ASP A 425 1.21 16.70 -0.90
CA ASP A 425 0.67 17.99 -1.35
C ASP A 425 1.23 19.18 -0.55
N ASN A 426 1.41 19.02 0.76
CA ASN A 426 2.05 20.04 1.60
C ASN A 426 3.54 20.21 1.27
N ASN A 427 4.27 19.11 1.00
CA ASN A 427 5.68 19.18 0.62
C ASN A 427 5.88 19.82 -0.75
N GLU A 428 5.05 19.48 -1.74
CA GLU A 428 5.00 20.16 -3.04
C GLU A 428 4.79 21.67 -2.87
N THR A 429 3.73 22.05 -2.14
CA THR A 429 3.37 23.46 -1.88
C THR A 429 4.48 24.22 -1.15
N SER A 430 5.24 23.55 -0.29
CA SER A 430 6.38 24.13 0.43
C SER A 430 7.61 24.31 -0.49
N MET A 431 8.03 23.22 -1.16
CA MET A 431 9.23 23.23 -2.00
C MET A 431 9.08 24.14 -3.22
N LEU A 432 7.92 24.21 -3.86
CA LEU A 432 7.69 25.14 -4.98
C LEU A 432 7.87 26.61 -4.55
N LYS A 433 7.41 26.98 -3.35
CA LYS A 433 7.59 28.34 -2.80
C LYS A 433 9.06 28.65 -2.50
N GLU A 434 9.83 27.69 -2.00
CA GLU A 434 11.27 27.86 -1.81
C GLU A 434 12.04 27.90 -3.14
N MET A 435 11.62 27.12 -4.16
CA MET A 435 12.18 27.22 -5.51
C MET A 435 11.97 28.60 -6.14
N GLU A 436 10.77 29.18 -6.02
CA GLU A 436 10.46 30.52 -6.55
C GLU A 436 11.26 31.63 -5.83
N LYS A 437 11.39 31.53 -4.50
CA LYS A 437 12.27 32.42 -3.70
C LYS A 437 13.73 32.29 -4.14
N LEU A 438 14.21 31.06 -4.35
CA LEU A 438 15.58 30.77 -4.73
C LEU A 438 15.90 31.26 -6.15
N GLU A 439 14.99 31.06 -7.11
CA GLU A 439 15.12 31.63 -8.46
C GLU A 439 15.25 33.15 -8.39
N LYS A 440 14.27 33.81 -7.74
CA LYS A 440 14.27 35.27 -7.62
C LYS A 440 15.56 35.78 -6.97
N LYS A 441 15.99 35.18 -5.86
CA LYS A 441 17.22 35.58 -5.16
C LYS A 441 18.45 35.54 -6.09
N HIS A 442 18.64 34.46 -6.84
CA HIS A 442 19.81 34.33 -7.73
C HIS A 442 19.71 35.25 -8.96
N LEU A 443 18.52 35.50 -9.50
CA LEU A 443 18.31 36.47 -10.57
C LEU A 443 18.57 37.91 -10.10
N ASP A 444 18.02 38.30 -8.94
CA ASP A 444 18.23 39.63 -8.33
C ASP A 444 19.72 39.86 -7.99
N GLU A 445 20.43 38.85 -7.47
CA GLU A 445 21.87 38.94 -7.21
C GLU A 445 22.69 39.08 -8.49
N ALA A 446 22.39 38.31 -9.53
CA ALA A 446 23.08 38.38 -10.83
C ALA A 446 22.88 39.74 -11.52
N ILE A 447 21.66 40.29 -11.46
CA ILE A 447 21.36 41.63 -11.98
C ILE A 447 22.07 42.70 -11.14
N LYS A 448 22.06 42.59 -9.81
CA LYS A 448 22.75 43.54 -8.92
C LYS A 448 24.26 43.59 -9.16
N VAL A 449 24.92 42.44 -9.28
CA VAL A 449 26.35 42.37 -9.61
C VAL A 449 26.63 42.99 -10.98
N MET A 450 25.73 42.80 -11.96
CA MET A 450 25.84 43.43 -13.26
C MET A 450 25.74 44.96 -13.18
N THR A 451 24.66 45.49 -12.58
CA THR A 451 24.42 46.95 -12.51
C THR A 451 25.56 47.67 -11.79
N GLN A 452 26.03 47.13 -10.65
CA GLN A 452 27.17 47.68 -9.91
C GLN A 452 28.46 47.72 -10.73
N PHE A 453 28.65 46.79 -11.67
CA PHE A 453 29.77 46.84 -12.60
C PHE A 453 29.55 47.89 -13.69
N GLN A 454 28.38 47.89 -14.34
CA GLN A 454 28.09 48.80 -15.44
C GLN A 454 28.12 50.28 -15.02
N GLU A 455 27.68 50.59 -13.80
CA GLU A 455 27.72 51.94 -13.22
C GLU A 455 29.16 52.46 -13.05
N LYS A 456 30.10 51.62 -12.59
CA LYS A 456 31.53 51.98 -12.47
C LYS A 456 32.13 52.43 -13.81
N PHE A 457 31.88 51.67 -14.88
CA PHE A 457 32.60 51.83 -16.16
C PHE A 457 31.87 52.68 -17.21
N LYS A 458 30.62 53.08 -16.96
CA LYS A 458 29.84 53.95 -17.84
C LYS A 458 30.57 55.26 -18.17
N TYR A 459 31.17 55.91 -17.17
CA TYR A 459 31.88 57.18 -17.34
C TYR A 459 33.20 56.98 -18.10
N ASN A 460 34.01 56.00 -17.71
CA ASN A 460 35.26 55.65 -18.41
C ASN A 460 35.05 55.39 -19.92
N LEU A 461 33.92 54.79 -20.31
CA LEU A 461 33.56 54.60 -21.72
C LEU A 461 33.27 55.93 -22.45
N ILE A 462 32.60 56.88 -21.80
CA ILE A 462 32.29 58.21 -22.34
C ILE A 462 33.57 59.05 -22.47
N ASP A 463 34.38 59.10 -21.40
CA ASP A 463 35.60 59.89 -21.35
C ASP A 463 36.63 59.41 -22.38
N LEU A 464 36.77 58.09 -22.54
CA LEU A 464 37.71 57.51 -23.49
C LEU A 464 37.23 57.67 -24.96
N GLN A 465 35.91 57.67 -25.20
CA GLN A 465 35.36 58.11 -26.51
C GLN A 465 35.62 59.60 -26.78
N PHE A 466 35.63 60.44 -25.75
CA PHE A 466 35.92 61.88 -25.88
C PHE A 466 37.41 62.15 -26.16
N ILE A 467 38.32 61.47 -25.45
CA ILE A 467 39.77 61.50 -25.71
C ILE A 467 40.07 61.02 -27.14
N GLU A 468 39.42 59.95 -27.61
CA GLU A 468 39.55 59.50 -29.00
C GLU A 468 39.07 60.53 -30.04
N LYS A 469 38.07 61.37 -29.73
CA LYS A 469 37.64 62.48 -30.60
C LYS A 469 38.67 63.60 -30.63
N ILE A 470 39.19 64.02 -29.47
CA ILE A 470 40.25 65.03 -29.37
C ILE A 470 41.50 64.57 -30.14
N GLY A 471 41.93 63.31 -29.97
CA GLY A 471 43.08 62.76 -30.70
C GLY A 471 42.91 62.78 -32.22
N ARG A 472 41.69 62.53 -32.74
CA ARG A 472 41.39 62.65 -34.18
C ARG A 472 41.45 64.10 -34.65
N TRP A 473 40.91 65.05 -33.88
CA TRP A 473 41.00 66.48 -34.21
C TRP A 473 42.45 67.00 -34.18
N LEU A 474 43.23 66.60 -33.18
CA LEU A 474 44.64 66.96 -33.04
C LEU A 474 45.46 66.43 -34.22
N ASN A 475 45.32 65.14 -34.56
CA ASN A 475 46.00 64.54 -35.72
C ASN A 475 45.62 65.21 -37.04
N ASN A 476 44.32 65.45 -37.28
CA ASN A 476 43.86 66.15 -38.49
C ASN A 476 44.45 67.56 -38.60
N THR A 477 44.55 68.28 -37.47
CA THR A 477 45.16 69.62 -37.42
C THR A 477 46.67 69.55 -37.63
N GLN A 478 47.38 68.60 -37.02
CA GLN A 478 48.82 68.41 -37.22
C GLN A 478 49.15 68.03 -38.67
N ILE A 479 48.32 67.22 -39.33
CA ILE A 479 48.47 66.88 -40.76
C ILE A 479 48.29 68.13 -41.63
N LYS A 480 47.28 68.97 -41.37
CA LYS A 480 47.09 70.24 -42.08
C LYS A 480 48.27 71.19 -41.92
N ILE A 481 48.78 71.35 -40.68
CA ILE A 481 49.97 72.17 -40.40
C ILE A 481 51.19 71.61 -41.16
N LYS A 482 51.44 70.30 -41.13
CA LYS A 482 52.54 69.67 -41.86
C LYS A 482 52.43 69.83 -43.37
N SER A 483 51.23 69.80 -43.95
CA SER A 483 51.00 70.09 -45.36
C SER A 483 51.39 71.54 -45.68
N SER A 484 50.81 72.51 -44.96
CA SER A 484 51.07 73.94 -45.17
C SER A 484 52.55 74.34 -44.96
N VAL A 485 53.23 73.71 -44.00
CA VAL A 485 54.69 73.88 -43.80
C VAL A 485 55.50 73.26 -44.94
N ASN A 486 55.11 72.08 -45.46
CA ASN A 486 55.75 71.49 -46.63
C ASN A 486 55.53 72.33 -47.90
N GLU A 487 54.34 72.89 -48.10
CA GLU A 487 54.01 73.82 -49.20
C GLU A 487 54.88 75.08 -49.12
N SER A 488 54.99 75.68 -47.92
CA SER A 488 55.89 76.80 -47.65
C SER A 488 57.35 76.47 -47.95
N ASN A 489 57.82 75.30 -47.50
CA ASN A 489 59.22 74.85 -47.64
C ASN A 489 59.56 74.35 -49.05
N ALA A 490 58.56 73.99 -49.86
CA ALA A 490 58.73 73.81 -51.30
C ALA A 490 58.94 75.16 -52.00
N SER A 491 58.06 76.14 -51.75
CA SER A 491 58.15 77.48 -52.37
C SER A 491 59.41 78.26 -51.94
N ALA A 492 59.71 78.31 -50.64
CA ALA A 492 60.86 77.57 -50.11
C ALA A 492 62.11 77.44 -50.99
N LYS A 493 62.46 76.17 -51.21
CA LYS A 493 63.60 75.69 -51.98
C LYS A 493 63.56 76.13 -53.44
N GLU A 494 62.38 76.25 -54.03
CA GLU A 494 62.18 76.73 -55.40
C GLU A 494 62.72 78.16 -55.56
N LEU A 495 62.35 79.07 -54.65
CA LEU A 495 62.85 80.44 -54.65
C LEU A 495 64.38 80.49 -54.52
N ASN A 496 64.96 79.73 -53.59
CA ASN A 496 66.42 79.67 -53.43
C ASN A 496 67.10 79.15 -54.70
N SER A 497 66.57 78.10 -55.34
CA SER A 497 67.14 77.57 -56.59
C SER A 497 67.06 78.55 -57.76
N LEU A 498 66.02 79.39 -57.82
CA LEU A 498 65.94 80.49 -58.79
C LEU A 498 66.98 81.58 -58.50
N ILE A 499 67.20 81.93 -57.23
CA ILE A 499 68.23 82.91 -56.84
C ILE A 499 69.63 82.38 -57.14
N GLU A 500 69.92 81.12 -56.82
CA GLU A 500 71.19 80.45 -57.13
C GLU A 500 71.45 80.39 -58.64
N GLU A 501 70.43 80.05 -59.46
CA GLU A 501 70.59 80.14 -60.93
C GLU A 501 70.77 81.60 -61.40
N PHE A 502 70.07 82.57 -60.79
CA PHE A 502 70.19 83.98 -61.17
C PHE A 502 71.57 84.57 -60.87
N ASP A 503 72.22 84.19 -59.76
CA ASP A 503 73.62 84.57 -59.49
C ASP A 503 74.57 83.98 -60.55
N VAL A 504 74.34 82.74 -61.00
CA VAL A 504 75.09 82.13 -62.11
C VAL A 504 74.85 82.88 -63.43
N TRP A 505 73.61 83.33 -63.71
CA TRP A 505 73.31 84.16 -64.89
C TRP A 505 73.93 85.56 -64.79
N ILE A 506 73.99 86.16 -63.60
CA ILE A 506 74.64 87.45 -63.33
C ILE A 506 76.15 87.34 -63.55
N ASP A 507 76.80 86.29 -63.04
CA ASP A 507 78.23 86.03 -63.28
C ASP A 507 78.52 85.75 -64.76
N ALA A 508 77.64 85.00 -65.45
CA ALA A 508 77.75 84.77 -66.88
C ALA A 508 77.63 86.07 -67.72
N CYS A 509 76.74 86.98 -67.32
CA CYS A 509 76.58 88.28 -67.98
C CYS A 509 77.71 89.28 -67.63
N LYS A 510 78.26 89.25 -66.41
CA LYS A 510 79.36 90.13 -65.97
C LYS A 510 80.73 89.68 -66.48
N HIS A 511 80.95 88.37 -66.56
CA HIS A 511 82.20 87.76 -66.98
C HIS A 511 81.93 86.68 -68.04
N PRO A 512 81.63 87.09 -69.30
CA PRO A 512 81.39 86.16 -70.40
C PRO A 512 82.62 85.29 -70.66
N ASN A 513 82.41 83.98 -70.73
CA ASN A 513 83.41 82.99 -71.11
C ASN A 513 82.73 81.87 -71.92
N LEU A 514 83.50 81.16 -72.74
CA LEU A 514 82.99 80.12 -73.66
C LEU A 514 82.24 78.98 -72.96
N ASP A 515 82.60 78.68 -71.70
CA ASP A 515 81.97 77.62 -70.89
C ASP A 515 80.74 78.08 -70.09
N LYS A 516 80.35 79.37 -70.18
CA LYS A 516 79.17 79.92 -69.47
C LYS A 516 77.98 80.10 -70.43
N LYS A 517 76.75 80.13 -69.90
CA LYS A 517 75.55 80.50 -70.66
C LYS A 517 75.75 81.91 -71.25
N ASN A 518 75.47 82.11 -72.54
CA ASN A 518 75.48 83.45 -73.14
C ASN A 518 74.21 84.20 -72.75
N VAL A 519 74.30 85.08 -71.75
CA VAL A 519 73.15 85.78 -71.13
C VAL A 519 73.15 87.25 -71.53
N SER A 520 72.05 87.72 -72.11
CA SER A 520 71.80 89.14 -72.39
C SER A 520 71.27 89.88 -71.15
N PRO A 521 71.52 91.20 -71.02
CA PRO A 521 70.88 92.02 -69.99
C PRO A 521 69.34 92.02 -70.02
N LYS A 522 68.72 91.67 -71.16
CA LYS A 522 67.26 91.45 -71.23
C LYS A 522 66.84 90.14 -70.56
N ASP A 523 67.57 89.07 -70.80
CA ASP A 523 67.25 87.74 -70.28
C ASP A 523 67.38 87.72 -68.75
N LEU A 524 68.28 88.53 -68.17
CA LEU A 524 68.33 88.80 -66.73
C LEU A 524 67.04 89.45 -66.20
N ILE A 525 66.43 90.38 -66.94
CA ILE A 525 65.19 91.05 -66.52
C ILE A 525 64.02 90.05 -66.57
N GLU A 526 63.90 89.26 -67.63
CA GLU A 526 62.88 88.19 -67.73
C GLU A 526 63.08 87.07 -66.71
N PHE A 527 64.32 86.81 -66.26
CA PHE A 527 64.59 85.89 -65.15
C PHE A 527 64.21 86.52 -63.80
N PHE A 528 64.53 87.80 -63.58
CA PHE A 528 64.17 88.55 -62.38
C PHE A 528 62.63 88.67 -62.20
N GLU A 529 61.85 88.75 -63.29
CA GLU A 529 60.40 88.67 -63.23
C GLU A 529 59.89 87.34 -62.68
N LYS A 530 60.54 86.21 -62.99
CA LYS A 530 60.19 84.88 -62.43
C LYS A 530 60.48 84.82 -60.93
N ILE A 531 61.62 85.38 -60.50
CA ILE A 531 61.94 85.52 -59.07
C ILE A 531 60.90 86.40 -58.37
N ASN A 532 60.60 87.60 -58.89
CA ASN A 532 59.60 88.49 -58.29
C ASN A 532 58.22 87.85 -58.21
N LYS A 533 57.81 87.05 -59.21
CA LYS A 533 56.57 86.29 -59.15
C LYS A 533 56.59 85.26 -58.01
N GLN A 534 57.66 84.47 -57.89
CA GLN A 534 57.78 83.47 -56.81
C GLN A 534 57.87 84.12 -55.42
N ILE A 535 58.53 85.28 -55.30
CA ILE A 535 58.50 86.11 -54.08
C ILE A 535 57.06 86.54 -53.77
N TYR A 536 56.34 87.05 -54.76
CA TYR A 536 54.97 87.53 -54.61
C TYR A 536 54.01 86.40 -54.20
N ASP A 537 53.98 85.29 -54.95
CA ASP A 537 53.09 84.15 -54.68
C ASP A 537 53.36 83.56 -53.27
N ARG A 538 54.63 83.48 -52.86
CA ARG A 538 55.01 83.07 -51.49
C ARG A 538 54.66 84.09 -50.42
N ALA A 539 54.79 85.39 -50.71
CA ALA A 539 54.41 86.47 -49.80
C ALA A 539 52.88 86.59 -49.63
N VAL A 540 52.10 86.22 -50.64
CA VAL A 540 50.63 86.04 -50.53
C VAL A 540 50.32 84.86 -49.63
N PHE A 541 50.94 83.69 -49.86
CA PHE A 541 50.75 82.49 -49.04
C PHE A 541 51.08 82.73 -47.56
N LEU A 542 52.21 83.40 -47.27
CA LEU A 542 52.66 83.73 -45.92
C LEU A 542 51.99 84.99 -45.33
N LYS A 543 51.10 85.67 -46.08
CA LYS A 543 50.47 86.94 -45.70
C LYS A 543 51.46 88.03 -45.25
N CYS A 544 52.59 88.15 -45.94
CA CYS A 544 53.62 89.15 -45.63
C CYS A 544 53.23 90.58 -46.02
N PHE A 545 52.19 90.75 -46.83
CA PHE A 545 51.64 92.07 -47.18
C PHE A 545 50.76 92.61 -46.05
N LYS A 546 50.99 93.87 -45.65
CA LYS A 546 50.01 94.64 -44.88
C LYS A 546 48.79 94.91 -45.76
N GLU A 547 47.61 94.96 -45.14
CA GLU A 547 46.31 94.90 -45.81
C GLU A 547 46.00 96.09 -46.74
N GLU A 548 46.82 97.15 -46.72
CA GLU A 548 46.63 98.39 -47.50
C GLU A 548 47.57 98.53 -48.70
N THR A 549 48.44 97.56 -49.01
CA THR A 549 49.42 97.65 -50.13
C THR A 549 49.31 96.54 -51.16
N GLN A 550 48.11 96.34 -51.72
CA GLN A 550 47.93 95.59 -52.98
C GLN A 550 48.12 96.51 -54.20
N VAL A 551 49.37 96.70 -54.62
CA VAL A 551 49.69 97.25 -55.95
C VAL A 551 50.18 96.10 -56.84
N PRO A 552 49.40 95.64 -57.84
CA PRO A 552 49.83 94.56 -58.71
C PRO A 552 50.89 95.05 -59.70
N LEU A 553 52.01 94.33 -59.81
CA LEU A 553 52.99 94.51 -60.89
C LEU A 553 52.37 94.08 -62.23
N ARG A 554 51.73 95.03 -62.90
CA ARG A 554 51.14 94.83 -64.23
C ARG A 554 52.22 94.81 -65.32
N PHE A 555 52.49 93.63 -65.86
CA PHE A 555 52.77 93.49 -67.30
C PHE A 555 51.60 92.77 -67.96
N THR A 556 50.91 93.48 -68.86
CA THR A 556 49.61 93.07 -69.39
C THR A 556 49.68 92.74 -70.88
N LYS A 557 49.03 91.64 -71.28
CA LYS A 557 48.26 91.64 -72.53
C LYS A 557 47.01 90.74 -72.46
N VAL A 558 45.87 91.43 -72.32
CA VAL A 558 44.57 91.13 -72.97
C VAL A 558 43.90 89.78 -72.64
N GLU A 559 42.94 89.87 -71.72
CA GLU A 559 41.51 89.47 -71.85
C GLU A 559 41.13 88.03 -72.32
N LYS A 560 40.06 87.41 -71.80
CA LYS A 560 38.80 88.02 -71.31
C LYS A 560 38.34 87.55 -69.93
N LEU A 561 37.59 88.43 -69.28
CA LEU A 561 36.68 88.13 -68.17
C LEU A 561 35.26 87.82 -68.68
N THR A 562 34.58 86.91 -67.99
CA THR A 562 33.21 87.05 -67.46
C THR A 562 33.22 86.27 -66.15
N GLU A 563 32.97 86.87 -64.97
CA GLU A 563 31.64 87.19 -64.43
C GLU A 563 30.79 85.91 -64.21
N THR A 564 30.16 85.68 -63.05
CA THR A 564 29.59 86.64 -62.07
C THR A 564 29.84 86.26 -60.60
N ASP A 565 29.67 87.23 -59.71
CA ASP A 565 29.69 87.10 -58.24
C ASP A 565 28.43 86.40 -57.66
N ALA A 566 28.52 85.98 -56.38
CA ALA A 566 27.77 86.60 -55.26
C ALA A 566 27.21 85.64 -54.20
N LYS A 567 27.45 85.99 -52.91
CA LYS A 567 26.61 85.77 -51.71
C LYS A 567 26.44 84.32 -51.19
N TYR A 568 26.79 84.00 -49.93
CA TYR A 568 26.35 84.45 -48.58
C TYR A 568 25.19 83.60 -48.02
N GLU A 569 25.37 83.08 -46.79
CA GLU A 569 24.33 82.61 -45.84
C GLU A 569 23.43 81.42 -46.28
N GLU A 570 22.88 80.56 -45.41
CA GLU A 570 23.27 80.15 -44.04
C GLU A 570 22.60 78.76 -43.73
N ALA A 571 22.76 78.28 -42.49
CA ALA A 571 21.79 77.46 -41.74
C ALA A 571 21.33 76.05 -42.24
N GLU A 572 21.67 75.05 -41.40
CA GLU A 572 20.74 74.04 -40.83
C GLU A 572 20.09 72.91 -41.67
N LYS A 573 20.59 71.69 -41.38
CA LYS A 573 19.83 70.52 -40.84
C LYS A 573 19.08 69.50 -41.71
N GLU A 574 19.27 68.26 -41.25
CA GLU A 574 18.37 67.09 -41.22
C GLU A 574 18.00 66.28 -42.50
N LYS A 575 18.59 65.07 -42.51
CA LYS A 575 17.94 63.73 -42.57
C LYS A 575 17.76 62.99 -43.91
N SER A 576 17.74 61.66 -43.71
CA SER A 576 17.16 60.57 -44.53
C SER A 576 17.76 60.22 -45.90
N GLU A 577 18.36 59.03 -45.90
CA GLU A 577 18.09 57.92 -46.84
C GLU A 577 18.64 57.95 -48.29
N SER A 578 19.65 57.07 -48.47
CA SER A 578 19.85 56.12 -49.58
C SER A 578 18.67 55.88 -50.53
N PRO A 579 18.88 55.53 -51.82
CA PRO A 579 19.86 54.53 -52.32
C PRO A 579 20.69 55.05 -53.54
N VAL A 580 21.46 54.31 -54.39
CA VAL A 580 21.31 52.96 -54.97
C VAL A 580 22.66 52.30 -55.35
N ASN A 581 22.80 51.05 -54.90
CA ASN A 581 23.57 49.91 -55.42
C ASN A 581 24.03 49.95 -56.92
N LYS A 582 25.30 49.62 -57.19
CA LYS A 582 25.68 48.79 -58.36
C LYS A 582 27.10 48.23 -58.29
N GLN A 583 27.24 46.91 -58.15
CA GLN A 583 28.20 46.07 -58.91
C GLN A 583 27.82 44.59 -58.76
N GLU A 584 27.90 43.82 -59.86
CA GLU A 584 27.56 42.39 -59.89
C GLU A 584 28.80 41.50 -60.05
N LYS A 585 28.72 40.24 -59.56
CA LYS A 585 29.29 38.97 -60.12
C LYS A 585 30.79 38.98 -60.54
N LYS A 586 31.67 38.04 -60.19
CA LYS A 586 31.60 36.60 -59.83
C LYS A 586 33.00 36.23 -59.22
N THR A 587 33.41 35.01 -58.81
CA THR A 587 32.94 33.62 -58.99
C THR A 587 33.37 32.73 -57.79
N SER A 588 33.01 31.44 -57.86
CA SER A 588 33.58 30.27 -57.16
C SER A 588 35.07 30.00 -57.48
N ASP A 589 35.81 29.01 -56.93
CA ASP A 589 35.46 27.72 -56.29
C ASP A 589 36.66 27.03 -55.56
N LYS A 590 36.43 25.86 -54.92
CA LYS A 590 37.38 24.76 -54.54
C LYS A 590 38.32 25.00 -53.33
N LYS A 591 38.37 24.10 -52.32
CA LYS A 591 39.06 22.77 -52.18
C LYS A 591 40.60 22.91 -52.25
N SER A 592 41.47 22.22 -51.47
CA SER A 592 41.42 20.94 -50.70
C SER A 592 42.51 20.92 -49.59
N LYS A 593 42.37 20.30 -48.41
CA LYS A 593 42.45 18.85 -48.05
C LYS A 593 43.86 18.17 -48.16
N THR A 594 44.66 18.19 -47.07
CA THR A 594 45.72 17.23 -46.62
C THR A 594 46.20 17.68 -45.22
N ARG A 595 46.50 16.90 -44.16
CA ARG A 595 46.64 15.45 -43.84
C ARG A 595 48.04 14.79 -44.01
N LYS A 596 48.85 14.87 -42.95
CA LYS A 596 49.68 13.79 -42.32
C LYS A 596 49.66 14.05 -40.78
N THR A 597 49.69 13.16 -39.77
CA THR A 597 49.85 11.69 -39.56
C THR A 597 51.26 11.13 -39.28
N ALA A 598 51.33 10.20 -38.30
CA ALA A 598 52.48 9.44 -37.76
C ALA A 598 53.37 10.17 -36.71
N ASN A 599 53.83 9.54 -35.61
CA ASN A 599 53.51 8.20 -35.06
C ASN A 599 53.75 8.06 -33.53
N LEU A 600 53.23 6.96 -32.96
CA LEU A 600 53.32 6.49 -31.56
C LEU A 600 54.75 6.12 -31.12
N VAL A 601 55.05 6.26 -29.81
CA VAL A 601 55.61 5.21 -28.89
C VAL A 601 55.13 5.49 -27.45
N VAL A 602 54.89 4.43 -26.66
CA VAL A 602 54.48 4.31 -25.23
C VAL A 602 55.02 2.93 -24.75
N PRO A 603 55.27 2.60 -23.45
CA PRO A 603 55.11 3.30 -22.16
C PRO A 603 56.47 3.80 -21.60
N GLU A 604 56.86 3.96 -20.32
CA GLU A 604 56.38 3.64 -18.93
C GLU A 604 56.63 4.86 -18.01
N THR A 605 56.59 4.90 -16.66
CA THR A 605 56.55 3.97 -15.47
C THR A 605 55.67 4.61 -14.35
N PRO A 606 55.42 3.99 -13.16
CA PRO A 606 54.26 4.31 -12.32
C PRO A 606 54.41 5.43 -11.26
N GLU A 607 53.26 5.68 -10.63
CA GLU A 607 52.91 6.51 -9.46
C GLU A 607 53.96 6.62 -8.33
N GLN A 608 54.13 7.83 -7.78
CA GLN A 608 53.59 8.20 -6.45
C GLN A 608 53.88 9.67 -6.15
N ASP A 609 52.87 10.45 -5.74
CA ASP A 609 53.00 11.88 -5.42
C ASP A 609 52.84 12.12 -3.90
N GLN A 610 53.66 13.00 -3.32
CA GLN A 610 53.85 13.09 -1.86
C GLN A 610 53.37 14.40 -1.23
N ARG A 611 52.83 14.29 -0.01
CA ARG A 611 52.44 15.44 0.82
C ARG A 611 53.66 16.15 1.44
N SER A 612 54.04 17.27 0.82
CA SER A 612 54.14 18.60 1.48
C SER A 612 55.26 18.91 2.51
N VAL A 613 55.29 20.19 2.92
CA VAL A 613 55.69 20.70 4.27
C VAL A 613 57.19 21.06 4.54
N ILE A 614 57.46 22.39 4.66
CA ILE A 614 58.28 23.08 5.71
C ILE A 614 59.82 22.78 5.72
N THR A 615 60.80 23.72 5.67
CA THR A 615 60.84 25.19 5.97
C THR A 615 62.20 25.87 5.60
N LYS A 616 62.22 27.22 5.71
CA LYS A 616 63.33 28.10 6.23
C LYS A 616 64.69 28.23 5.50
N SER A 617 64.95 29.48 5.05
CA SER A 617 66.13 30.31 5.41
C SER A 617 67.52 29.96 4.80
N LYS A 618 68.47 30.91 4.63
CA LYS A 618 68.54 32.34 5.03
C LYS A 618 69.51 33.18 4.16
N SER A 619 69.16 34.46 3.95
CA SER A 619 70.01 35.67 3.88
C SER A 619 71.29 35.76 3.01
N ASN A 620 71.29 36.71 2.07
CA ASN A 620 72.29 37.80 1.83
C ASN A 620 71.90 38.51 0.49
N ILE A 621 72.10 39.82 0.23
CA ILE A 621 72.93 40.89 0.83
C ILE A 621 72.25 42.28 0.59
N LEU A 622 72.69 43.33 1.33
CA LEU A 622 72.45 44.80 1.19
C LEU A 622 71.23 45.36 0.41
N MET A 623 70.53 46.33 1.04
CA MET A 623 70.85 47.76 0.88
C MET A 623 70.35 48.58 2.09
N THR A 624 70.96 49.74 2.34
CA THR A 624 70.79 50.51 3.59
C THR A 624 69.94 51.77 3.45
N THR A 625 69.08 52.00 4.45
CA THR A 625 68.31 53.24 4.60
C THR A 625 69.14 54.33 5.26
N SER A 626 69.13 55.55 4.72
CA SER A 626 69.36 56.76 5.52
C SER A 626 68.53 57.92 4.98
N MET A 627 67.95 58.71 5.89
CA MET A 627 67.36 60.01 5.57
C MET A 627 67.99 61.05 6.49
N LEU A 628 68.45 62.15 5.91
CA LEU A 628 68.82 63.37 6.64
C LEU A 628 68.11 64.57 6.00
N LYS A 629 67.59 65.47 6.83
CA LYS A 629 66.95 66.71 6.41
C LYS A 629 67.97 67.85 6.46
N SER A 630 68.13 68.59 5.37
CA SER A 630 68.14 70.07 5.30
C SER A 630 68.73 70.55 3.97
N GLY A 631 68.18 71.62 3.38
CA GLY A 631 68.81 72.28 2.24
C GLY A 631 67.85 72.82 1.18
N SER A 632 67.53 74.11 1.29
CA SER A 632 67.24 75.05 0.18
C SER A 632 66.04 74.84 -0.76
N LYS A 633 65.40 75.97 -1.09
CA LYS A 633 64.37 76.10 -2.14
C LYS A 633 65.03 76.14 -3.52
N VAL A 634 64.50 75.38 -4.48
CA VAL A 634 64.27 75.85 -5.85
C VAL A 634 62.92 75.27 -6.28
N ALA A 635 62.06 76.08 -6.92
CA ALA A 635 60.82 75.60 -7.49
C ALA A 635 61.00 75.44 -9.01
N ILE A 636 60.72 74.25 -9.52
CA ILE A 636 60.47 74.01 -10.95
C ILE A 636 59.22 73.14 -11.02
N SER A 637 58.16 73.66 -11.63
CA SER A 637 57.00 72.87 -12.03
C SER A 637 57.20 72.40 -13.47
N ASP A 638 57.28 71.10 -13.70
CA ASP A 638 57.19 70.53 -15.04
C ASP A 638 55.93 69.71 -15.18
N ASP A 639 54.89 70.39 -15.65
CA ASP A 639 53.67 69.82 -16.22
C ASP A 639 54.05 68.96 -17.44
N PRO A 640 53.57 67.71 -17.57
CA PRO A 640 53.78 66.91 -18.78
C PRO A 640 53.36 67.61 -20.09
N ALA A 641 52.38 68.52 -20.05
CA ALA A 641 52.03 69.36 -21.20
C ALA A 641 53.13 70.39 -21.54
N LEU A 642 53.87 70.88 -20.54
CA LEU A 642 55.01 71.77 -20.75
C LEU A 642 56.21 71.04 -21.35
N ASP A 643 56.47 69.80 -20.95
CA ASP A 643 57.54 68.98 -21.57
C ASP A 643 57.19 68.52 -23.00
N ILE A 644 55.91 68.29 -23.30
CA ILE A 644 55.43 68.13 -24.67
C ILE A 644 55.60 69.43 -25.47
N MET A 645 55.30 70.61 -24.90
CA MET A 645 55.53 71.90 -25.55
C MET A 645 57.02 72.21 -25.75
N LYS A 646 57.89 71.93 -24.78
CA LYS A 646 59.37 72.02 -24.92
C LYS A 646 59.88 71.09 -26.02
N THR A 647 59.34 69.86 -26.11
CA THR A 647 59.70 68.90 -27.17
C THR A 647 59.25 69.41 -28.54
N ILE A 648 58.08 70.06 -28.64
CA ILE A 648 57.61 70.68 -29.88
C ILE A 648 58.48 71.90 -30.26
N LEU A 649 58.82 72.76 -29.30
CA LEU A 649 59.67 73.94 -29.53
C LEU A 649 61.11 73.58 -29.93
N ASN A 650 61.74 72.62 -29.25
CA ASN A 650 63.11 72.20 -29.57
C ASN A 650 63.21 71.53 -30.95
N ASN A 651 62.15 70.87 -31.43
CA ASN A 651 62.09 70.32 -32.79
C ASN A 651 61.81 71.38 -33.88
N CYS A 652 61.71 72.67 -33.53
CA CYS A 652 61.58 73.79 -34.47
C CYS A 652 62.83 74.67 -34.58
N GLN A 653 63.94 74.37 -33.89
CA GLN A 653 65.21 75.10 -34.02
C GLN A 653 66.21 74.42 -34.97
N PHE A 654 65.79 74.20 -36.21
CA PHE A 654 66.70 73.93 -37.34
C PHE A 654 66.10 74.48 -38.65
N TYR A 655 66.20 75.79 -38.84
CA TYR A 655 66.62 76.47 -40.08
C TYR A 655 66.94 77.95 -39.79
#